data_AF-A0AAN8BS40-F1
#
_entry.id   AF-A0AAN8BS40-F1
#
_cell.length_a   1.000
_cell.length_b   1.000
_cell.length_c   1.000
_cell.angle_alpha   90.00
_cell.angle_beta   90.00
_cell.angle_gamma   90.00
#
_symmetry.space_group_name_H-M   'P 1'
#
loop_
_entity.id
_entity.type
_entity.pdbx_description
1 polymer ?
#
loop_
_entity_poly.entity_id
_entity_poly.type
_entity_poly.pdbx_seq_one_letter_code
_entity_poly.pdbx_strand_id
1 'polypeptide(L)'
;MDLGASEVMESEVLYDCVICGQSGPSTEDRPTGLVVLLQASSVLGHRCKNQEAKKLPTSDEEHIYAADTCGVSHDVVLTLMQRFFKDSSCLQSVSIGWDGGVYVQTCGHTLHIDCHKSYMESLRNDQVLQGFSVDKGEFTCPLCRQFANSVLPCRPGRGTDAGAWHSPSNKKTLVLVKEVEDLQERLALFPTESNLTKEMELVIKDVKNTTQRKYMDYGKNPGSPDNDFLFMYSVARTNLELELVHRGGNLCSGGASAAAKRSCLTEPLPGKNKGSIRNGRQMDAVPDQLFHVLAMHMRLYSIDSAYNPWTKLTQVIERREADDFDDDERPEVPMLFRDIPSLLIIFVLTMPQPLRKEHFTCVVKMLYNLMFTQALAALSTKFSPEERQAWSTSGALKKNAANAETSFEALLSHVISELSKDKSVYKVNAEETSMLMSGVWSPQSIEFSLQQLCLPFLRLSCLLQHHLYGDTLTGCLEEEEFPSLAVCLGLLASAPQPSNNAHSASCLQWAVDAFDLVTQWCAEVTGLSQMQAEQSLTLLVQEPEWATPRLLQLPDNYNVIFQYYHRKACTACKKVPKDPALCLVCGAFVCLKGVCCKQQGICECVLHSQHCGAATGIFLLINASVIIIIRGHRFCLWGSVYLDAHGEEDRDLRRGKPLFLCEERYRVLEQQWVSHTFDHINKRWGPHYNGL
;
A
#
# COMPACT_ATOMS: atom_id res chain seq x y z
N MET A 1 -8.98 42.04 -44.70
CA MET A 1 -7.63 41.66 -44.23
C MET A 1 -7.85 40.96 -42.92
N ASP A 2 -7.73 39.64 -42.99
CA ASP A 2 -7.94 38.69 -41.91
C ASP A 2 -6.73 38.74 -40.97
N LEU A 3 -6.95 38.97 -39.68
CA LEU A 3 -5.91 38.88 -38.65
C LEU A 3 -6.01 37.47 -38.04
N GLY A 4 -5.09 36.61 -38.48
CA GLY A 4 -5.02 35.21 -38.10
C GLY A 4 -4.95 35.00 -36.59
N ALA A 5 -5.75 34.06 -36.11
CA ALA A 5 -5.65 33.47 -34.79
C ALA A 5 -4.24 32.91 -34.58
N SER A 6 -3.57 33.33 -33.50
CA SER A 6 -2.34 32.71 -33.06
C SER A 6 -2.69 31.34 -32.49
N GLU A 7 -2.53 30.28 -33.29
CA GLU A 7 -2.62 28.88 -32.85
C GLU A 7 -1.63 28.67 -31.70
N VAL A 8 -2.15 28.47 -30.49
CA VAL A 8 -1.38 27.96 -29.35
C VAL A 8 -1.01 26.52 -29.71
N MET A 9 0.25 26.25 -30.04
CA MET A 9 0.71 24.89 -30.31
C MET A 9 0.53 24.03 -29.06
N GLU A 10 -0.47 23.15 -29.09
CA GLU A 10 -0.71 22.10 -28.10
C GLU A 10 0.52 21.18 -28.02
N SER A 11 1.20 21.13 -26.88
CA SER A 11 2.35 20.23 -26.69
C SER A 11 1.85 18.88 -26.20
N GLU A 12 1.56 17.95 -27.11
CA GLU A 12 1.21 16.58 -26.75
C GLU A 12 2.39 15.82 -26.11
N VAL A 13 2.09 14.94 -25.15
CA VAL A 13 3.09 14.06 -24.53
C VAL A 13 3.54 13.03 -25.56
N LEU A 14 4.84 13.03 -25.88
CA LEU A 14 5.44 12.12 -26.85
C LEU A 14 6.11 10.92 -26.17
N TYR A 15 5.87 9.74 -26.71
CA TYR A 15 6.48 8.49 -26.26
C TYR A 15 7.37 7.90 -27.36
N ASP A 16 8.53 7.36 -26.96
CA ASP A 16 9.51 6.74 -27.86
C ASP A 16 9.29 5.21 -27.88
N CYS A 17 8.79 4.66 -28.97
CA CYS A 17 8.63 3.20 -29.10
C CYS A 17 9.98 2.51 -29.30
N VAL A 18 10.39 1.67 -28.34
CA VAL A 18 11.68 0.96 -28.39
C VAL A 18 11.80 -0.11 -29.49
N ILE A 19 10.71 -0.47 -30.15
CA ILE A 19 10.69 -1.50 -31.22
C ILE A 19 10.87 -0.85 -32.59
N CYS A 20 10.04 0.12 -32.94
CA CYS A 20 10.07 0.76 -34.26
C CYS A 20 10.87 2.07 -34.30
N GLY A 21 11.29 2.61 -33.14
CA GLY A 21 12.04 3.86 -33.03
C GLY A 21 11.24 5.12 -33.33
N GLN A 22 9.93 5.02 -33.55
CA GLN A 22 9.06 6.16 -33.80
C GLN A 22 8.66 6.83 -32.48
N SER A 23 8.68 8.16 -32.48
CA SER A 23 8.17 9.01 -31.41
C SER A 23 6.77 9.51 -31.77
N GLY A 24 5.82 9.43 -30.85
CA GLY A 24 4.45 9.91 -31.09
C GLY A 24 3.59 9.92 -29.82
N PRO A 25 2.43 10.61 -29.85
CA PRO A 25 1.47 10.58 -28.74
C PRO A 25 0.79 9.21 -28.63
N SER A 26 0.31 8.87 -27.43
CA SER A 26 -0.62 7.75 -27.26
C SER A 26 -2.01 8.16 -27.73
N THR A 27 -2.69 7.34 -28.53
CA THR A 27 -4.02 7.62 -29.09
C THR A 27 -4.98 6.45 -28.82
N GLU A 28 -6.29 6.68 -28.97
CA GLU A 28 -7.30 5.63 -28.83
C GLU A 28 -7.13 4.50 -29.86
N ASP A 29 -6.73 4.84 -31.09
CA ASP A 29 -6.55 3.89 -32.19
C ASP A 29 -5.19 3.19 -32.18
N ARG A 30 -4.11 3.92 -31.86
CA ARG A 30 -2.76 3.40 -31.77
C ARG A 30 -2.18 3.72 -30.39
N PRO A 31 -2.57 2.96 -29.36
CA PRO A 31 -2.10 3.20 -28.00
C PRO A 31 -0.62 2.87 -27.86
N THR A 32 0.06 3.70 -27.09
CA THR A 32 1.39 3.41 -26.53
C THR A 32 1.22 2.81 -25.15
N GLY A 33 2.11 1.90 -24.75
CA GLY A 33 2.11 1.33 -23.41
C GLY A 33 3.50 1.25 -22.80
N LEU A 34 3.53 1.31 -21.48
CA LEU A 34 4.71 1.20 -20.63
C LEU A 34 5.00 -0.27 -20.33
N VAL A 35 6.24 -0.71 -20.50
CA VAL A 35 6.64 -2.09 -20.19
C VAL A 35 6.67 -2.29 -18.68
N VAL A 36 5.92 -3.28 -18.19
CA VAL A 36 5.78 -3.54 -16.75
C VAL A 36 5.96 -5.01 -16.38
N LEU A 37 6.37 -5.21 -15.13
CA LEU A 37 6.46 -6.49 -14.44
C LEU A 37 5.48 -6.47 -13.27
N LEU A 38 4.41 -7.22 -13.40
CA LEU A 38 3.40 -7.47 -12.38
C LEU A 38 3.88 -8.60 -11.46
N GLN A 39 3.84 -8.36 -10.15
CA GLN A 39 4.30 -9.29 -9.14
C GLN A 39 3.33 -9.40 -7.98
N ALA A 40 2.96 -10.63 -7.61
CA ALA A 40 2.30 -10.85 -6.33
C ALA A 40 3.28 -10.59 -5.18
N SER A 41 2.79 -10.02 -4.08
CA SER A 41 3.60 -9.55 -2.96
C SER A 41 2.87 -9.74 -1.63
N SER A 42 3.57 -10.28 -0.64
CA SER A 42 3.21 -10.20 0.78
C SER A 42 4.21 -9.37 1.60
N VAL A 43 5.05 -8.57 0.95
CA VAL A 43 6.14 -7.82 1.63
C VAL A 43 5.57 -6.88 2.71
N LEU A 44 4.44 -6.23 2.43
CA LEU A 44 3.77 -5.35 3.41
C LEU A 44 3.23 -6.14 4.61
N GLY A 45 2.69 -7.34 4.39
CA GLY A 45 2.19 -8.23 5.45
C GLY A 45 3.27 -8.60 6.47
N HIS A 46 4.55 -8.68 6.07
CA HIS A 46 5.69 -8.99 6.94
C HIS A 46 6.28 -7.80 7.70
N ARG A 47 5.69 -6.60 7.59
CA ARG A 47 6.03 -5.50 8.50
C ARG A 47 5.64 -5.88 9.94
N CYS A 48 6.41 -5.42 10.91
CA CYS A 48 6.22 -5.77 12.32
C CYS A 48 6.04 -4.51 13.18
N LYS A 49 5.39 -4.66 14.35
CA LYS A 49 5.29 -3.56 15.33
C LYS A 49 6.65 -3.15 15.90
N ASN A 50 7.55 -4.12 16.11
CA ASN A 50 8.88 -3.88 16.64
C ASN A 50 9.85 -3.46 15.52
N GLN A 51 10.70 -2.48 15.81
CA GLN A 51 11.75 -2.03 14.88
C GLN A 51 12.89 -3.05 14.72
N GLU A 52 13.14 -3.87 15.74
CA GLU A 52 14.15 -4.92 15.69
C GLU A 52 13.67 -6.14 14.90
N ALA A 53 14.55 -6.66 14.04
CA ALA A 53 14.28 -7.90 13.31
C ALA A 53 14.17 -9.08 14.27
N LYS A 54 13.15 -9.94 14.06
CA LYS A 54 12.96 -11.15 14.87
C LYS A 54 14.14 -12.10 14.66
N LYS A 55 14.66 -12.67 15.75
CA LYS A 55 15.76 -13.64 15.69
C LYS A 55 15.26 -14.97 15.16
N LEU A 56 16.08 -15.63 14.33
CA LEU A 56 15.84 -17.02 13.94
C LEU A 56 15.99 -17.92 15.18
N PRO A 57 14.98 -18.73 15.53
CA PRO A 57 15.09 -19.67 16.65
C PRO A 57 16.24 -20.67 16.44
N THR A 58 17.05 -20.82 17.47
CA THR A 58 18.17 -21.77 17.49
C THR A 58 18.15 -22.70 18.71
N SER A 59 17.10 -22.59 19.52
CA SER A 59 16.77 -23.52 20.60
C SER A 59 15.27 -23.77 20.66
N ASP A 60 14.83 -24.78 21.41
CA ASP A 60 13.41 -25.15 21.50
C ASP A 60 12.60 -24.18 22.39
N GLU A 61 13.27 -23.32 23.16
CA GLU A 61 12.63 -22.26 23.96
C GLU A 61 12.31 -21.01 23.12
N GLU A 62 13.06 -20.78 22.03
CA GLU A 62 12.90 -19.64 21.14
C GLU A 62 11.76 -19.86 20.13
N HIS A 63 10.85 -18.88 20.02
CA HIS A 63 9.69 -18.97 19.14
C HIS A 63 9.46 -17.66 18.38
N ILE A 64 9.03 -17.77 17.11
CA ILE A 64 8.55 -16.63 16.33
C ILE A 64 7.04 -16.57 16.47
N TYR A 65 6.53 -15.52 17.12
CA TYR A 65 5.10 -15.26 17.20
C TYR A 65 4.64 -14.46 15.98
N ALA A 66 3.63 -14.98 15.26
CA ALA A 66 3.10 -14.35 14.06
C ALA A 66 2.17 -13.16 14.35
N ALA A 67 1.66 -13.06 15.59
CA ALA A 67 0.68 -12.07 16.01
C ALA A 67 1.12 -10.61 15.84
N ASP A 68 2.43 -10.35 15.72
CA ASP A 68 2.97 -8.98 15.62
C ASP A 68 3.14 -8.49 14.17
N THR A 69 2.67 -9.25 13.19
CA THR A 69 2.82 -8.89 11.77
C THR A 69 1.61 -8.09 11.27
N CYS A 70 1.89 -7.20 10.32
CA CYS A 70 0.90 -6.31 9.73
C CYS A 70 -0.23 -7.10 9.03
N GLY A 71 0.11 -8.16 8.30
CA GLY A 71 -0.87 -9.01 7.61
C GLY A 71 -1.86 -9.67 8.57
N VAL A 72 -1.35 -10.29 9.64
CA VAL A 72 -2.20 -10.93 10.68
C VAL A 72 -3.09 -9.90 11.38
N SER A 73 -2.57 -8.70 11.68
CA SER A 73 -3.36 -7.65 12.31
C SER A 73 -4.55 -7.20 11.43
N HIS A 74 -4.34 -7.07 10.11
CA HIS A 74 -5.40 -6.67 9.19
C HIS A 74 -6.40 -7.81 8.94
N ASP A 75 -5.97 -9.07 8.94
CA ASP A 75 -6.85 -10.24 8.84
C ASP A 75 -7.83 -10.33 10.03
N VAL A 76 -7.34 -10.02 11.24
CA VAL A 76 -8.19 -9.92 12.44
C VAL A 76 -9.21 -8.79 12.30
N VAL A 77 -8.79 -7.60 11.84
CA VAL A 77 -9.68 -6.45 11.62
C VAL A 77 -10.79 -6.81 10.62
N LEU A 78 -10.44 -7.39 9.48
CA LEU A 78 -11.41 -7.80 8.46
C LEU A 78 -12.39 -8.86 8.99
N THR A 79 -11.88 -9.89 9.67
CA THR A 79 -12.69 -10.94 10.27
C THR A 79 -13.69 -10.38 11.30
N LEU A 80 -13.25 -9.44 12.14
CA LEU A 80 -14.11 -8.75 13.09
C LEU A 80 -15.17 -7.91 12.37
N MET A 81 -14.80 -7.15 11.34
CA MET A 81 -15.76 -6.35 10.58
C MET A 81 -16.83 -7.22 9.93
N GLN A 82 -16.44 -8.29 9.22
CA GLN A 82 -17.38 -9.19 8.54
C GLN A 82 -18.33 -9.93 9.49
N ARG A 83 -17.91 -10.11 10.74
CA ARG A 83 -18.76 -10.68 11.80
C ARG A 83 -19.91 -9.76 12.18
N PHE A 84 -19.66 -8.45 12.30
CA PHE A 84 -20.62 -7.52 12.91
C PHE A 84 -21.34 -6.61 11.89
N PHE A 85 -20.77 -6.38 10.70
CA PHE A 85 -21.30 -5.41 9.74
C PHE A 85 -21.69 -6.05 8.40
N LYS A 86 -22.42 -5.28 7.59
CA LYS A 86 -22.76 -5.64 6.19
C LYS A 86 -21.49 -5.91 5.37
N ASP A 87 -21.51 -6.98 4.58
CA ASP A 87 -20.31 -7.46 3.88
C ASP A 87 -19.76 -6.40 2.90
N SER A 88 -20.63 -5.78 2.09
CA SER A 88 -20.24 -4.70 1.16
C SER A 88 -19.60 -3.50 1.87
N SER A 89 -20.12 -3.12 3.05
CA SER A 89 -19.55 -2.04 3.86
C SER A 89 -18.17 -2.39 4.42
N CYS A 90 -17.95 -3.66 4.83
CA CYS A 90 -16.63 -4.15 5.25
C CYS A 90 -15.61 -4.06 4.12
N LEU A 91 -15.98 -4.54 2.92
CA LEU A 91 -15.10 -4.58 1.75
C LEU A 91 -14.75 -3.18 1.21
N GLN A 92 -15.43 -2.12 1.64
CA GLN A 92 -15.08 -0.72 1.32
C GLN A 92 -14.34 -0.01 2.46
N SER A 93 -14.15 -0.67 3.60
CA SER A 93 -13.60 -0.07 4.83
C SER A 93 -12.22 -0.59 5.20
N VAL A 94 -11.70 -1.57 4.46
CA VAL A 94 -10.37 -2.18 4.67
C VAL A 94 -9.56 -2.12 3.38
N SER A 95 -8.41 -2.79 3.33
CA SER A 95 -7.74 -3.13 2.08
C SER A 95 -7.05 -4.49 2.28
N ILE A 96 -6.77 -5.21 1.19
CA ILE A 96 -6.31 -6.63 1.25
C ILE A 96 -4.91 -6.88 0.69
N GLY A 97 -4.27 -5.85 0.14
CA GLY A 97 -2.96 -5.96 -0.51
C GLY A 97 -1.72 -6.18 0.38
N TRP A 98 -1.89 -6.49 1.68
CA TRP A 98 -0.82 -6.82 2.63
C TRP A 98 -0.29 -8.22 2.37
N ASP A 99 -1.22 -9.15 2.08
CA ASP A 99 -0.95 -10.52 1.73
C ASP A 99 -1.49 -10.83 0.33
N GLY A 100 -0.59 -11.08 -0.61
CA GLY A 100 -0.99 -11.36 -2.00
C GLY A 100 -1.47 -10.15 -2.80
N GLY A 101 -1.09 -8.93 -2.40
CA GLY A 101 -1.27 -7.73 -3.21
C GLY A 101 -0.43 -7.77 -4.50
N VAL A 102 -0.71 -6.87 -5.44
CA VAL A 102 0.01 -6.78 -6.73
C VAL A 102 0.90 -5.55 -6.74
N TYR A 103 2.21 -5.77 -6.89
CA TYR A 103 3.20 -4.74 -7.13
C TYR A 103 3.49 -4.62 -8.62
N VAL A 104 3.51 -3.38 -9.13
CA VAL A 104 3.70 -3.07 -10.55
C VAL A 104 5.05 -2.35 -10.71
N GLN A 105 6.02 -3.05 -11.27
CA GLN A 105 7.36 -2.51 -11.53
C GLN A 105 7.53 -2.16 -13.01
N THR A 106 8.26 -1.09 -13.34
CA THR A 106 8.55 -0.73 -14.73
C THR A 106 10.05 -0.62 -14.99
N CYS A 107 10.44 -0.86 -16.24
CA CYS A 107 11.77 -0.52 -16.73
C CYS A 107 11.86 0.90 -17.32
N GLY A 108 10.75 1.63 -17.38
CA GLY A 108 10.65 3.00 -17.91
C GLY A 108 10.52 3.10 -19.44
N HIS A 109 10.62 1.99 -20.17
CA HIS A 109 10.54 1.99 -21.63
C HIS A 109 9.10 1.84 -22.13
N THR A 110 8.78 2.53 -23.21
CA THR A 110 7.47 2.49 -23.85
C THR A 110 7.53 1.84 -25.23
N LEU A 111 6.39 1.30 -25.67
CA LEU A 111 6.23 0.67 -26.98
C LEU A 111 4.79 0.85 -27.48
N HIS A 112 4.59 0.86 -28.78
CA HIS A 112 3.23 0.75 -29.31
C HIS A 112 2.68 -0.66 -29.05
N ILE A 113 1.41 -0.75 -28.69
CA ILE A 113 0.75 -2.04 -28.40
C ILE A 113 0.80 -2.98 -29.61
N ASP A 114 0.63 -2.47 -30.84
CA ASP A 114 0.73 -3.25 -32.08
C ASP A 114 2.14 -3.84 -32.31
N CYS A 115 3.18 -3.07 -32.00
CA CYS A 115 4.57 -3.48 -32.05
C CYS A 115 4.85 -4.57 -31.00
N HIS A 116 4.27 -4.45 -29.80
CA HIS A 116 4.36 -5.49 -28.78
C HIS A 116 3.69 -6.79 -29.21
N LYS A 117 2.49 -6.75 -29.79
CA LYS A 117 1.82 -7.95 -30.32
C LYS A 117 2.69 -8.66 -31.36
N SER A 118 3.25 -7.91 -32.30
CA SER A 118 4.17 -8.44 -33.33
C SER A 118 5.45 -9.04 -32.73
N TYR A 119 5.99 -8.41 -31.69
CA TYR A 119 7.16 -8.90 -30.94
C TYR A 119 6.84 -10.22 -30.22
N MET A 120 5.71 -10.31 -29.54
CA MET A 120 5.28 -11.53 -28.85
C MET A 120 5.03 -12.69 -29.81
N GLU A 121 4.43 -12.43 -30.97
CA GLU A 121 4.26 -13.45 -32.03
C GLU A 121 5.61 -13.97 -32.55
N SER A 122 6.59 -13.09 -32.71
CA SER A 122 7.95 -13.47 -33.11
C SER A 122 8.62 -14.36 -32.04
N LEU A 123 8.49 -13.99 -30.76
CA LEU A 123 9.01 -14.79 -29.64
C LEU A 123 8.38 -16.18 -29.53
N ARG A 124 7.09 -16.33 -29.88
CA ARG A 124 6.42 -17.65 -29.88
C ARG A 124 7.05 -18.59 -30.89
N ASN A 125 7.46 -18.08 -32.05
CA ASN A 125 8.12 -18.88 -33.09
C ASN A 125 9.54 -19.33 -32.68
N ASP A 126 10.21 -18.57 -31.79
CA ASP A 126 11.57 -18.82 -31.31
C ASP A 126 11.65 -19.52 -29.93
N GLN A 127 10.53 -20.03 -29.39
CA GLN A 127 10.38 -20.55 -28.01
C GLN A 127 11.44 -21.57 -27.56
N VAL A 128 12.11 -22.26 -28.48
CA VAL A 128 13.11 -23.30 -28.19
C VAL A 128 14.34 -22.74 -27.45
N LEU A 129 14.59 -21.43 -27.46
CA LEU A 129 15.87 -20.86 -26.99
C LEU A 129 15.84 -20.03 -25.69
N GLN A 130 14.68 -19.58 -25.19
CA GLN A 130 14.67 -18.48 -24.20
C GLN A 130 14.18 -18.80 -22.77
N GLY A 131 13.62 -19.98 -22.50
CA GLY A 131 13.27 -20.37 -21.12
C GLY A 131 12.18 -19.50 -20.43
N PHE A 132 11.46 -18.68 -21.18
CA PHE A 132 10.29 -17.90 -20.72
C PHE A 132 8.98 -18.52 -21.21
N SER A 133 7.89 -18.30 -20.46
CA SER A 133 6.55 -18.70 -20.87
C SER A 133 5.87 -17.60 -21.68
N VAL A 134 6.20 -17.48 -22.97
CA VAL A 134 5.61 -16.47 -23.87
C VAL A 134 4.08 -16.58 -23.92
N ASP A 135 3.54 -17.79 -23.76
CA ASP A 135 2.08 -18.04 -23.71
C ASP A 135 1.42 -17.46 -22.46
N LYS A 136 2.19 -17.20 -21.40
CA LYS A 136 1.75 -16.51 -20.18
C LYS A 136 2.03 -15.00 -20.22
N GLY A 137 2.39 -14.47 -21.39
CA GLY A 137 2.71 -13.05 -21.54
C GLY A 137 4.13 -12.67 -21.10
N GLU A 138 5.00 -13.63 -20.77
CA GLU A 138 6.36 -13.33 -20.32
C GLU A 138 7.28 -12.94 -21.48
N PHE A 139 8.01 -11.82 -21.33
CA PHE A 139 9.00 -11.36 -22.30
C PHE A 139 10.13 -10.58 -21.62
N THR A 140 11.14 -10.22 -22.40
CA THR A 140 12.15 -9.24 -21.99
C THR A 140 12.02 -7.97 -22.82
N CYS A 141 12.16 -6.81 -22.17
CA CYS A 141 12.15 -5.52 -22.85
C CYS A 141 13.19 -5.52 -23.99
N PRO A 142 12.83 -5.19 -25.24
CA PRO A 142 13.76 -5.20 -26.37
C PRO A 142 15.00 -4.32 -26.18
N LEU A 143 14.88 -3.25 -25.38
CA LEU A 143 15.97 -2.30 -25.17
C LEU A 143 16.85 -2.67 -23.96
N CYS A 144 16.28 -2.78 -22.75
CA CYS A 144 17.06 -3.00 -21.54
C CYS A 144 17.16 -4.46 -21.10
N ARG A 145 16.43 -5.37 -21.76
CA ARG A 145 16.37 -6.82 -21.46
C ARG A 145 15.88 -7.15 -20.04
N GLN A 146 15.23 -6.21 -19.35
CA GLN A 146 14.55 -6.52 -18.10
C GLN A 146 13.33 -7.41 -18.35
N PHE A 147 13.06 -8.29 -17.40
CA PHE A 147 11.91 -9.20 -17.43
C PHE A 147 10.61 -8.42 -17.25
N ALA A 148 9.59 -8.79 -18.03
CA ALA A 148 8.28 -8.16 -18.05
C ALA A 148 7.21 -9.21 -18.36
N ASN A 149 5.96 -8.94 -17.97
CA ASN A 149 4.82 -9.83 -18.22
C ASN A 149 3.53 -9.10 -18.60
N SER A 150 3.57 -7.77 -18.74
CA SER A 150 2.44 -6.99 -19.23
C SER A 150 2.92 -5.63 -19.77
N VAL A 151 2.00 -4.89 -20.35
CA VAL A 151 2.23 -3.55 -20.92
C VAL A 151 1.09 -2.66 -20.49
N LEU A 152 1.38 -1.63 -19.68
CA LEU A 152 0.40 -0.72 -19.11
C LEU A 152 0.08 0.43 -20.10
N PRO A 153 -1.14 0.53 -20.66
CA PRO A 153 -1.47 1.57 -21.62
C PRO A 153 -1.23 2.96 -21.08
N CYS A 154 -0.62 3.81 -21.91
CA CYS A 154 -0.39 5.20 -21.61
C CYS A 154 -1.62 6.02 -21.98
N ARG A 155 -2.06 6.86 -21.05
CA ARG A 155 -3.14 7.83 -21.26
C ARG A 155 -2.88 8.71 -22.48
N PRO A 156 -3.86 8.90 -23.37
CA PRO A 156 -3.80 9.91 -24.43
C PRO A 156 -3.70 11.32 -23.83
N GLY A 157 -2.64 12.06 -24.18
CA GLY A 157 -2.35 13.37 -23.60
C GLY A 157 -2.86 14.51 -24.47
N ARG A 158 -3.88 15.27 -24.01
CA ARG A 158 -4.06 16.68 -24.39
C ARG A 158 -3.25 17.53 -23.42
N GLY A 159 -2.12 18.07 -23.88
CA GLY A 159 -1.13 18.73 -23.03
C GLY A 159 -1.47 20.15 -22.52
N THR A 160 -2.71 20.61 -22.63
CA THR A 160 -3.08 22.01 -22.34
C THR A 160 -3.63 22.28 -20.95
N ASP A 161 -4.04 21.27 -20.18
CA ASP A 161 -4.82 21.53 -18.96
C ASP A 161 -4.00 21.53 -17.65
N ALA A 162 -2.72 21.15 -17.67
CA ALA A 162 -1.89 21.13 -16.46
C ALA A 162 -1.85 22.50 -15.75
N GLY A 163 -1.75 23.61 -16.50
CA GLY A 163 -1.80 24.96 -15.93
C GLY A 163 -3.14 25.33 -15.26
N ALA A 164 -4.26 24.77 -15.75
CA ALA A 164 -5.57 24.94 -15.13
C ALA A 164 -5.74 24.04 -13.90
N TRP A 165 -5.10 22.86 -13.87
CA TRP A 165 -5.20 21.90 -12.76
C TRP A 165 -4.52 22.35 -11.48
N HIS A 166 -3.50 23.20 -11.57
CA HIS A 166 -2.80 23.81 -10.42
C HIS A 166 -3.33 25.19 -10.02
N SER A 167 -4.35 25.71 -10.70
CA SER A 167 -4.85 27.07 -10.43
C SER A 167 -5.39 27.17 -8.99
N PRO A 168 -4.87 28.09 -8.15
CA PRO A 168 -5.37 28.30 -6.79
C PRO A 168 -6.85 28.70 -6.83
N SER A 169 -7.67 27.99 -6.06
CA SER A 169 -9.10 28.24 -5.98
C SER A 169 -9.46 28.99 -4.71
N ASN A 170 -10.19 30.09 -4.84
CA ASN A 170 -10.78 30.83 -3.73
C ASN A 170 -12.21 30.35 -3.40
N LYS A 171 -12.63 29.19 -3.94
CA LYS A 171 -13.96 28.63 -3.66
C LYS A 171 -14.10 28.29 -2.18
N LYS A 172 -15.30 28.52 -1.63
CA LYS A 172 -15.64 28.10 -0.28
C LYS A 172 -15.69 26.57 -0.21
N THR A 173 -15.31 26.00 0.95
CA THR A 173 -15.28 24.55 1.20
C THR A 173 -16.60 23.86 0.87
N LEU A 174 -17.73 24.43 1.27
CA LEU A 174 -19.07 23.91 0.97
C LEU A 174 -19.35 23.75 -0.53
N VAL A 175 -18.80 24.63 -1.38
CA VAL A 175 -18.95 24.53 -2.83
C VAL A 175 -18.12 23.37 -3.37
N LEU A 176 -16.87 23.22 -2.91
CA LEU A 176 -16.01 22.12 -3.30
C LEU A 176 -16.56 20.77 -2.83
N VAL A 177 -17.14 20.71 -1.63
CA VAL A 177 -17.78 19.50 -1.09
C VAL A 177 -18.91 19.03 -2.02
N LYS A 178 -19.76 19.96 -2.45
CA LYS A 178 -20.84 19.66 -3.38
C LYS A 178 -20.32 19.30 -4.78
N GLU A 179 -19.29 19.97 -5.28
CA GLU A 179 -18.66 19.60 -6.56
C GLU A 179 -18.08 18.18 -6.52
N VAL A 180 -17.48 17.76 -5.40
CA VAL A 180 -16.99 16.38 -5.23
C VAL A 180 -18.15 15.38 -5.20
N GLU A 181 -19.23 15.69 -4.49
CA GLU A 181 -20.45 14.86 -4.47
C GLU A 181 -21.01 14.69 -5.89
N ASP A 182 -21.19 15.79 -6.63
CA ASP A 182 -21.63 15.79 -8.03
C ASP A 182 -20.68 15.00 -8.95
N LEU A 183 -19.38 14.97 -8.66
CA LEU A 183 -18.40 14.20 -9.42
C LEU A 183 -18.48 12.70 -9.13
N GLN A 184 -18.76 12.30 -7.89
CA GLN A 184 -18.92 10.90 -7.50
C GLN A 184 -20.20 10.28 -8.09
N GLU A 185 -21.27 11.06 -8.23
CA GLU A 185 -22.53 10.59 -8.81
C GLU A 185 -22.49 10.45 -10.35
N ARG A 186 -21.49 11.02 -11.02
CA ARG A 186 -21.34 10.93 -12.48
C ARG A 186 -20.92 9.53 -12.90
N LEU A 187 -21.91 8.72 -13.25
CA LEU A 187 -21.73 7.43 -13.91
C LEU A 187 -20.76 7.54 -15.10
N ALA A 188 -19.85 6.58 -15.22
CA ALA A 188 -19.06 6.44 -16.43
C ALA A 188 -19.99 6.05 -17.59
N LEU A 189 -20.05 6.91 -18.61
CA LEU A 189 -20.50 6.49 -19.93
C LEU A 189 -19.39 5.64 -20.52
N PHE A 190 -19.72 4.48 -21.09
CA PHE A 190 -18.78 3.68 -21.88
C PHE A 190 -18.05 4.61 -22.85
N PRO A 191 -16.70 4.68 -22.81
CA PRO A 191 -15.99 5.19 -23.97
C PRO A 191 -16.37 4.28 -25.14
N THR A 192 -16.56 4.86 -26.33
CA THR A 192 -16.67 4.10 -27.58
C THR A 192 -15.62 2.98 -27.63
N GLU A 193 -16.00 1.77 -28.07
CA GLU A 193 -15.05 0.66 -28.20
C GLU A 193 -13.83 1.11 -29.02
N SER A 194 -12.69 1.28 -28.36
CA SER A 194 -11.42 1.66 -28.97
C SER A 194 -10.38 0.58 -28.72
N ASN A 195 -9.23 0.67 -29.39
CA ASN A 195 -8.12 -0.23 -29.08
C ASN A 195 -7.61 0.02 -27.65
N LEU A 196 -7.57 1.28 -27.21
CA LEU A 196 -7.16 1.63 -25.86
C LEU A 196 -8.03 0.98 -24.77
N THR A 197 -9.36 1.04 -24.87
CA THR A 197 -10.24 0.45 -23.84
C THR A 197 -10.07 -1.06 -23.75
N LYS A 198 -9.92 -1.74 -24.89
CA LYS A 198 -9.64 -3.18 -24.95
C LYS A 198 -8.32 -3.54 -24.26
N GLU A 199 -7.27 -2.75 -24.48
CA GLU A 199 -5.98 -2.99 -23.82
C GLU A 199 -6.02 -2.69 -22.32
N MET A 200 -6.78 -1.69 -21.89
CA MET A 200 -6.98 -1.41 -20.47
C MET A 200 -7.68 -2.59 -19.76
N GLU A 201 -8.71 -3.18 -20.37
CA GLU A 201 -9.37 -4.40 -19.85
C GLU A 201 -8.41 -5.59 -19.77
N LEU A 202 -7.56 -5.77 -20.79
CA LEU A 202 -6.55 -6.83 -20.79
C LEU A 202 -5.54 -6.66 -19.65
N VAL A 203 -5.10 -5.44 -19.35
CA VAL A 203 -4.19 -5.21 -18.22
C VAL A 203 -4.84 -5.51 -16.87
N ILE A 204 -6.10 -5.16 -16.66
CA ILE A 204 -6.78 -5.54 -15.41
C ILE A 204 -6.88 -7.06 -15.27
N LYS A 205 -7.12 -7.76 -16.38
CA LYS A 205 -7.06 -9.22 -16.39
C LYS A 205 -5.66 -9.74 -16.03
N ASP A 206 -4.59 -9.13 -16.54
CA ASP A 206 -3.21 -9.49 -16.18
C ASP A 206 -2.92 -9.23 -14.69
N VAL A 207 -3.38 -8.09 -14.15
CA VAL A 207 -3.29 -7.74 -12.72
C VAL A 207 -4.01 -8.78 -11.86
N LYS A 208 -5.24 -9.15 -12.20
CA LYS A 208 -6.00 -10.21 -11.51
C LYS A 208 -5.31 -11.57 -11.58
N ASN A 209 -4.71 -11.92 -12.72
CA ASN A 209 -4.00 -13.20 -12.91
C ASN A 209 -2.63 -13.26 -12.22
N THR A 210 -2.10 -12.12 -11.76
CA THR A 210 -0.79 -12.05 -11.12
C THR A 210 -0.79 -12.67 -9.72
N THR A 211 -1.92 -12.58 -9.00
CA THR A 211 -2.08 -13.14 -7.66
C THR A 211 -3.01 -14.37 -7.64
N GLN A 212 -3.09 -15.04 -6.49
CA GLN A 212 -3.97 -16.19 -6.30
C GLN A 212 -5.38 -15.73 -5.92
N ARG A 213 -6.42 -16.46 -6.36
CA ARG A 213 -7.83 -16.12 -6.06
C ARG A 213 -8.14 -15.95 -4.56
N LYS A 214 -7.47 -16.70 -3.68
CA LYS A 214 -7.62 -16.57 -2.22
C LYS A 214 -7.26 -15.18 -1.68
N TYR A 215 -6.52 -14.39 -2.45
CA TYR A 215 -6.13 -13.01 -2.12
C TYR A 215 -6.98 -11.97 -2.87
N MET A 216 -8.09 -12.39 -3.49
CA MET A 216 -9.04 -11.50 -4.16
C MET A 216 -10.47 -11.71 -3.64
N ASP A 217 -10.81 -12.94 -3.23
CA ASP A 217 -12.16 -13.32 -2.80
C ASP A 217 -12.29 -13.33 -1.27
N TYR A 218 -12.56 -12.16 -0.68
CA TYR A 218 -12.75 -11.99 0.77
C TYR A 218 -14.23 -11.87 1.18
N GLY A 219 -15.09 -11.40 0.29
CA GLY A 219 -16.55 -11.34 0.51
C GLY A 219 -17.20 -12.72 0.52
N LYS A 220 -18.46 -12.78 0.95
CA LYS A 220 -19.23 -14.04 1.04
C LYS A 220 -19.45 -14.72 -0.32
N ASN A 221 -19.46 -13.94 -1.39
CA ASN A 221 -19.71 -14.39 -2.76
C ASN A 221 -18.42 -14.27 -3.60
N PRO A 222 -17.67 -15.37 -3.83
CA PRO A 222 -16.46 -15.34 -4.65
C PRO A 222 -16.72 -14.81 -6.06
N GLY A 223 -15.85 -13.93 -6.56
CA GLY A 223 -16.00 -13.28 -7.86
C GLY A 223 -17.11 -12.22 -7.93
N SER A 224 -17.63 -11.74 -6.80
CA SER A 224 -18.58 -10.62 -6.78
C SER A 224 -17.95 -9.30 -7.25
N PRO A 225 -18.75 -8.36 -7.77
CA PRO A 225 -18.28 -7.00 -8.07
C PRO A 225 -17.61 -6.30 -6.90
N ASP A 226 -18.06 -6.55 -5.66
CA ASP A 226 -17.48 -5.95 -4.45
C ASP A 226 -16.05 -6.44 -4.18
N ASN A 227 -15.78 -7.73 -4.43
CA ASN A 227 -14.43 -8.29 -4.31
C ASN A 227 -13.49 -7.69 -5.36
N ASP A 228 -13.98 -7.53 -6.59
CA ASP A 228 -13.22 -6.86 -7.64
C ASP A 228 -12.94 -5.40 -7.28
N PHE A 229 -13.93 -4.68 -6.75
CA PHE A 229 -13.77 -3.29 -6.30
C PHE A 229 -12.72 -3.16 -5.20
N LEU A 230 -12.82 -4.00 -4.16
CA LEU A 230 -11.83 -4.11 -3.08
C LEU A 230 -10.42 -4.38 -3.62
N PHE A 231 -10.31 -5.36 -4.52
CA PHE A 231 -9.03 -5.73 -5.11
C PHE A 231 -8.42 -4.57 -5.91
N MET A 232 -9.20 -3.84 -6.72
CA MET A 232 -8.69 -2.73 -7.53
C MET A 232 -8.07 -1.59 -6.71
N TYR A 233 -8.77 -1.05 -5.70
CA TYR A 233 -8.17 0.02 -4.90
C TYR A 233 -7.06 -0.50 -3.99
N SER A 234 -7.11 -1.78 -3.59
CA SER A 234 -6.03 -2.42 -2.85
C SER A 234 -4.74 -2.47 -3.66
N VAL A 235 -4.81 -2.67 -4.98
CA VAL A 235 -3.63 -2.60 -5.88
C VAL A 235 -3.00 -1.20 -5.83
N ALA A 236 -3.82 -0.14 -5.94
CA ALA A 236 -3.33 1.23 -5.79
C ALA A 236 -2.65 1.45 -4.43
N ARG A 237 -3.30 1.01 -3.35
CA ARG A 237 -2.77 1.15 -1.98
C ARG A 237 -1.46 0.40 -1.77
N THR A 238 -1.36 -0.84 -2.23
CA THR A 238 -0.13 -1.65 -2.16
C THR A 238 1.05 -0.96 -2.82
N ASN A 239 0.85 -0.34 -4.00
CA ASN A 239 1.95 0.31 -4.71
C ASN A 239 2.40 1.61 -4.04
N LEU A 240 1.47 2.40 -3.48
CA LEU A 240 1.81 3.60 -2.69
C LEU A 240 2.58 3.24 -1.41
N GLU A 241 2.11 2.24 -0.66
CA GLU A 241 2.76 1.83 0.57
C GLU A 241 4.12 1.19 0.32
N LEU A 242 4.27 0.37 -0.72
CA LEU A 242 5.57 -0.19 -1.10
C LEU A 242 6.55 0.91 -1.54
N GLU A 243 6.09 1.92 -2.26
CA GLU A 243 6.94 3.06 -2.61
C GLU A 243 7.42 3.80 -1.35
N LEU A 244 6.54 4.03 -0.38
CA LEU A 244 6.92 4.62 0.91
C LEU A 244 7.95 3.76 1.64
N VAL A 245 7.78 2.43 1.65
CA VAL A 245 8.77 1.49 2.20
C VAL A 245 10.11 1.59 1.45
N HIS A 246 10.11 1.69 0.13
CA HIS A 246 11.32 1.85 -0.69
C HIS A 246 12.04 3.18 -0.46
N ARG A 247 11.32 4.21 0.01
CA ARG A 247 11.84 5.52 0.44
C ARG A 247 12.33 5.53 1.88
N GLY A 248 12.18 4.44 2.63
CA GLY A 248 12.63 4.32 4.02
C GLY A 248 11.56 4.58 5.08
N GLY A 249 10.28 4.67 4.69
CA GLY A 249 9.15 4.84 5.62
C GLY A 249 8.75 6.28 5.92
N ASN A 250 9.47 7.27 5.39
CA ASN A 250 9.15 8.70 5.48
C ASN A 250 9.36 9.40 4.14
N LEU A 251 8.95 10.68 4.04
CA LEU A 251 9.14 11.52 2.85
C LEU A 251 10.17 12.64 3.06
N CYS A 252 10.96 12.54 4.14
CA CYS A 252 11.98 13.53 4.53
C CYS A 252 13.14 13.62 3.52
N SER A 253 13.51 12.47 2.94
CA SER A 253 14.48 12.45 1.84
C SER A 253 13.75 12.68 0.51
N GLY A 254 13.77 13.91 -0.01
CA GLY A 254 13.06 14.30 -1.25
C GLY A 254 13.50 13.58 -2.54
N GLY A 255 14.37 12.57 -2.45
CA GLY A 255 14.83 11.76 -3.58
C GLY A 255 14.32 10.32 -3.49
N ALA A 256 13.70 9.83 -4.56
CA ALA A 256 13.41 8.41 -4.73
C ALA A 256 14.72 7.59 -4.64
N SER A 257 14.76 6.59 -3.74
CA SER A 257 15.79 5.54 -3.75
C SER A 257 15.92 4.90 -5.14
N ALA A 258 17.08 4.32 -5.48
CA ALA A 258 17.26 3.62 -6.76
C ALA A 258 16.21 2.51 -7.02
N ALA A 259 15.62 1.97 -5.95
CA ALA A 259 14.47 1.05 -6.01
C ALA A 259 13.15 1.77 -6.34
N ALA A 260 12.89 2.92 -5.70
CA ALA A 260 11.70 3.73 -5.96
C ALA A 260 11.66 4.22 -7.42
N LYS A 261 12.81 4.59 -8.01
CA LYS A 261 12.95 4.99 -9.45
C LYS A 261 12.54 3.92 -10.48
N ARG A 262 12.17 2.71 -10.05
CA ARG A 262 11.74 1.60 -10.91
C ARG A 262 10.27 1.23 -10.69
N SER A 263 9.55 1.95 -9.83
CA SER A 263 8.10 1.81 -9.68
C SER A 263 7.39 2.41 -10.90
N CYS A 264 6.25 1.84 -11.31
CA CYS A 264 5.40 2.45 -12.36
C CYS A 264 4.87 3.83 -11.98
N LEU A 265 5.02 4.20 -10.72
CA LEU A 265 4.66 5.49 -10.16
C LEU A 265 5.81 6.51 -10.22
N THR A 266 6.98 6.15 -10.75
CA THR A 266 8.11 7.10 -10.86
C THR A 266 8.46 7.45 -12.29
N GLU A 267 8.98 8.65 -12.49
CA GLU A 267 9.35 9.20 -13.80
C GLU A 267 10.21 8.23 -14.63
N PRO A 268 10.05 8.20 -15.97
CA PRO A 268 10.95 7.48 -16.84
C PRO A 268 12.40 7.95 -16.61
N LEU A 269 13.33 7.00 -16.49
CA LEU A 269 14.75 7.30 -16.47
C LEU A 269 15.13 8.17 -17.68
N PRO A 270 15.94 9.24 -17.50
CA PRO A 270 16.40 10.06 -18.61
C PRO A 270 17.42 9.27 -19.42
N GLY A 271 16.94 8.51 -20.40
CA GLY A 271 17.73 7.90 -21.45
C GLY A 271 17.93 8.88 -22.60
N LYS A 272 18.89 9.81 -22.49
CA LYS A 272 19.59 10.39 -23.64
C LYS A 272 20.93 10.99 -23.19
N ASN A 273 21.95 10.66 -23.98
CA ASN A 273 23.30 11.20 -23.91
C ASN A 273 23.32 12.68 -23.50
N LYS A 274 24.13 13.00 -22.48
CA LYS A 274 24.59 14.37 -22.19
C LYS A 274 25.35 14.88 -23.41
N GLY A 275 24.64 15.48 -24.36
CA GLY A 275 25.23 15.89 -25.63
C GLY A 275 24.28 16.73 -26.46
N SER A 276 23.77 17.82 -25.89
CA SER A 276 23.43 19.10 -26.54
C SER A 276 22.33 19.79 -25.73
N ILE A 277 22.74 20.72 -24.87
CA ILE A 277 21.84 21.67 -24.23
C ILE A 277 21.38 22.63 -25.32
N ARG A 278 20.15 22.46 -25.82
CA ARG A 278 19.42 23.52 -26.50
C ARG A 278 17.98 23.56 -25.98
N ASN A 279 17.73 24.61 -25.20
CA ASN A 279 16.45 25.20 -24.85
C ASN A 279 15.49 24.38 -23.98
N GLY A 280 15.62 24.59 -22.67
CA GLY A 280 14.55 24.72 -21.66
C GLY A 280 13.14 24.27 -22.02
N ARG A 281 12.92 22.96 -22.18
CA ARG A 281 11.65 22.32 -21.87
C ARG A 281 11.88 21.45 -20.65
N GLN A 282 11.34 21.88 -19.53
CA GLN A 282 11.08 21.03 -18.38
C GLN A 282 10.30 19.83 -18.90
N MET A 283 10.78 18.60 -18.66
CA MET A 283 10.04 17.39 -19.02
C MET A 283 8.84 17.34 -18.07
N ASP A 284 7.76 18.00 -18.47
CA ASP A 284 6.57 18.17 -17.66
C ASP A 284 5.84 16.82 -17.51
N ALA A 285 5.95 16.27 -16.29
CA ALA A 285 5.12 15.26 -15.61
C ALA A 285 4.44 14.17 -16.46
N VAL A 286 5.06 12.98 -16.49
CA VAL A 286 4.35 11.71 -16.75
C VAL A 286 4.65 10.72 -15.61
N PRO A 287 3.80 10.66 -14.57
CA PRO A 287 3.70 9.43 -13.78
C PRO A 287 2.28 9.18 -13.20
N ASP A 288 1.34 8.59 -13.96
CA ASP A 288 0.04 8.17 -13.37
C ASP A 288 -0.66 6.99 -14.11
N GLN A 289 0.07 6.20 -14.89
CA GLN A 289 -0.56 5.22 -15.79
C GLN A 289 -1.32 4.12 -15.05
N LEU A 290 -0.86 3.72 -13.86
CA LEU A 290 -1.52 2.69 -13.06
C LEU A 290 -2.86 3.20 -12.51
N PHE A 291 -2.87 4.37 -11.85
CA PHE A 291 -4.11 4.91 -11.31
C PHE A 291 -5.09 5.29 -12.42
N HIS A 292 -4.62 5.70 -13.60
CA HIS A 292 -5.51 5.92 -14.74
C HIS A 292 -6.24 4.63 -15.17
N VAL A 293 -5.50 3.51 -15.31
CA VAL A 293 -6.09 2.20 -15.66
C VAL A 293 -7.04 1.71 -14.57
N LEU A 294 -6.66 1.85 -13.30
CA LEU A 294 -7.50 1.49 -12.15
C LEU A 294 -8.76 2.36 -12.08
N ALA A 295 -8.64 3.69 -12.23
CA ALA A 295 -9.76 4.63 -12.19
C ALA A 295 -10.78 4.32 -13.30
N MET A 296 -10.32 4.02 -14.52
CA MET A 296 -11.23 3.70 -15.61
C MET A 296 -12.13 2.50 -15.28
N HIS A 297 -11.57 1.48 -14.62
CA HIS A 297 -12.32 0.29 -14.22
C HIS A 297 -13.14 0.51 -12.94
N MET A 298 -12.59 1.19 -11.95
CA MET A 298 -13.29 1.46 -10.69
C MET A 298 -14.56 2.29 -10.90
N ARG A 299 -14.58 3.17 -11.92
CA ARG A 299 -15.76 3.95 -12.30
C ARG A 299 -16.90 3.12 -12.92
N LEU A 300 -16.66 1.85 -13.25
CA LEU A 300 -17.71 0.92 -13.67
C LEU A 300 -18.52 0.40 -12.47
N TYR A 301 -18.00 0.57 -11.25
CA TYR A 301 -18.67 0.19 -10.02
C TYR A 301 -19.35 1.42 -9.43
N SER A 302 -20.65 1.32 -9.17
CA SER A 302 -21.38 2.34 -8.42
C SER A 302 -21.26 2.07 -6.93
N ILE A 303 -20.84 3.06 -6.16
CA ILE A 303 -21.08 3.07 -4.71
C ILE A 303 -22.58 3.31 -4.53
N ASP A 304 -23.25 2.46 -3.77
CA ASP A 304 -24.66 2.70 -3.45
C ASP A 304 -24.82 4.07 -2.78
N SER A 305 -25.62 4.94 -3.40
CA SER A 305 -25.88 6.30 -2.90
C SER A 305 -26.43 6.32 -1.47
N ALA A 306 -27.15 5.28 -1.04
CA ALA A 306 -27.65 5.18 0.33
C ALA A 306 -26.53 5.03 1.36
N TYR A 307 -25.36 4.58 0.92
CA TYR A 307 -24.22 4.19 1.77
C TYR A 307 -22.94 4.94 1.39
N ASN A 308 -23.04 6.07 0.68
CA ASN A 308 -21.89 6.85 0.25
C ASN A 308 -21.11 7.40 1.48
N PRO A 309 -19.85 6.98 1.69
CA PRO A 309 -19.05 7.44 2.82
C PRO A 309 -18.79 8.97 2.76
N TRP A 310 -18.86 9.58 1.58
CA TRP A 310 -18.70 11.03 1.41
C TRP A 310 -19.80 11.83 2.11
N THR A 311 -21.05 11.36 2.03
CA THR A 311 -22.19 12.01 2.68
C THR A 311 -22.06 11.94 4.20
N LYS A 312 -21.69 10.78 4.75
CA LYS A 312 -21.39 10.61 6.20
C LYS A 312 -20.20 11.42 6.70
N LEU A 313 -19.29 11.81 5.80
CA LEU A 313 -18.12 12.62 6.10
C LEU A 313 -18.42 14.12 6.10
N THR A 314 -19.42 14.56 5.33
CA THR A 314 -19.64 15.98 5.01
C THR A 314 -20.99 16.53 5.46
N GLN A 315 -21.92 15.67 5.88
CA GLN A 315 -23.26 16.04 6.32
C GLN A 315 -23.61 15.36 7.66
N VAL A 316 -24.43 16.03 8.47
CA VAL A 316 -25.08 15.42 9.64
C VAL A 316 -26.35 14.74 9.16
N ILE A 317 -26.43 13.42 9.29
CA ILE A 317 -27.56 12.62 8.81
C ILE A 317 -28.57 12.48 9.94
N GLU A 318 -29.77 13.02 9.75
CA GLU A 318 -30.90 12.70 10.63
C GLU A 318 -31.21 11.21 10.50
N ARG A 319 -31.26 10.48 11.62
CA ARG A 319 -31.63 9.05 11.64
C ARG A 319 -33.00 8.89 10.99
N ARG A 320 -33.04 8.49 9.71
CA ARG A 320 -34.29 8.01 9.11
C ARG A 320 -34.63 6.69 9.79
N GLU A 321 -35.87 6.57 10.27
CA GLU A 321 -36.44 5.26 10.61
C GLU A 321 -36.21 4.37 9.39
N ALA A 322 -35.51 3.25 9.58
CA ALA A 322 -35.11 2.37 8.49
C ALA A 322 -36.36 1.95 7.71
N ASP A 323 -36.41 2.27 6.41
CA ASP A 323 -37.33 1.59 5.51
C ASP A 323 -36.87 0.13 5.43
N ASP A 324 -37.79 -0.74 5.85
CA ASP A 324 -37.64 -2.15 6.27
C ASP A 324 -37.42 -3.12 5.08
N PHE A 325 -36.57 -2.76 4.11
CA PHE A 325 -36.41 -3.48 2.84
C PHE A 325 -34.97 -3.91 2.52
N ASP A 326 -34.14 -4.19 3.54
CA ASP A 326 -32.85 -4.88 3.32
C ASP A 326 -32.81 -6.21 4.09
N ASP A 327 -32.43 -7.28 3.40
CA ASP A 327 -32.45 -8.68 3.90
C ASP A 327 -31.29 -8.95 4.90
N ASP A 328 -30.35 -8.00 5.04
CA ASP A 328 -29.24 -8.02 6.01
C ASP A 328 -29.49 -7.02 7.16
N GLU A 329 -30.00 -7.51 8.30
CA GLU A 329 -30.27 -6.72 9.52
C GLU A 329 -29.02 -6.08 10.17
N ARG A 330 -27.82 -6.36 9.66
CA ARG A 330 -26.56 -5.87 10.26
C ARG A 330 -26.31 -4.39 9.95
N PRO A 331 -25.70 -3.62 10.86
CA PRO A 331 -25.33 -2.24 10.60
C PRO A 331 -24.16 -2.13 9.60
N GLU A 332 -23.98 -0.94 9.02
CA GLU A 332 -22.76 -0.60 8.28
C GLU A 332 -21.57 -0.40 9.21
N VAL A 333 -20.35 -0.43 8.64
CA VAL A 333 -19.13 -0.09 9.36
C VAL A 333 -19.14 1.40 9.75
N PRO A 334 -19.03 1.73 11.05
CA PRO A 334 -18.91 3.09 11.56
C PRO A 334 -17.76 3.86 10.93
N MET A 335 -17.92 5.18 10.75
CA MET A 335 -16.88 6.03 10.16
C MET A 335 -15.55 5.95 10.93
N LEU A 336 -15.59 5.86 12.27
CA LEU A 336 -14.38 5.74 13.10
C LEU A 336 -13.63 4.41 12.92
N PHE A 337 -14.23 3.38 12.32
CA PHE A 337 -13.56 2.10 12.04
C PHE A 337 -13.03 2.00 10.61
N ARG A 338 -13.37 2.94 9.73
CA ARG A 338 -12.98 2.86 8.32
C ARG A 338 -11.52 3.26 8.12
N ASP A 339 -10.87 2.57 7.19
CA ASP A 339 -9.51 2.88 6.77
C ASP A 339 -9.47 4.12 5.85
N ILE A 340 -8.87 5.20 6.35
CA ILE A 340 -8.85 6.50 5.69
C ILE A 340 -8.02 6.54 4.41
N PRO A 341 -6.81 5.95 4.34
CA PRO A 341 -6.08 5.85 3.07
C PRO A 341 -6.87 5.16 1.96
N SER A 342 -7.65 4.13 2.30
CA SER A 342 -8.52 3.43 1.34
C SER A 342 -9.66 4.33 0.88
N LEU A 343 -10.31 5.07 1.79
CA LEU A 343 -11.33 6.05 1.42
C LEU A 343 -10.80 7.12 0.47
N LEU A 344 -9.58 7.64 0.71
CA LEU A 344 -8.93 8.59 -0.20
C LEU A 344 -8.78 8.00 -1.61
N ILE A 345 -8.23 6.79 -1.71
CA ILE A 345 -8.02 6.11 -2.99
C ILE A 345 -9.36 5.84 -3.68
N ILE A 346 -10.35 5.35 -2.95
CA ILE A 346 -11.70 5.10 -3.46
C ILE A 346 -12.27 6.39 -4.05
N PHE A 347 -12.31 7.49 -3.28
CA PHE A 347 -12.87 8.76 -3.75
C PHE A 347 -12.13 9.31 -4.98
N VAL A 348 -10.80 9.20 -5.02
CA VAL A 348 -10.01 9.64 -6.17
C VAL A 348 -10.30 8.79 -7.40
N LEU A 349 -10.32 7.46 -7.27
CA LEU A 349 -10.45 6.54 -8.40
C LEU A 349 -11.87 6.41 -8.94
N THR A 350 -12.90 6.74 -8.15
CA THR A 350 -14.30 6.75 -8.61
C THR A 350 -14.71 8.08 -9.26
N MET A 351 -13.94 9.15 -9.08
CA MET A 351 -14.21 10.43 -9.76
C MET A 351 -13.71 10.44 -11.22
N PRO A 352 -14.39 11.17 -12.12
CA PRO A 352 -13.92 11.38 -13.50
C PRO A 352 -12.50 11.95 -13.57
N GLN A 353 -11.64 11.32 -14.36
CA GLN A 353 -10.25 11.74 -14.57
C GLN A 353 -10.11 12.60 -15.84
N PRO A 354 -9.27 13.66 -15.84
CA PRO A 354 -8.34 14.07 -14.80
C PRO A 354 -9.05 14.84 -13.67
N LEU A 355 -8.73 14.49 -12.42
CA LEU A 355 -9.21 15.21 -11.24
C LEU A 355 -8.48 16.54 -11.09
N ARG A 356 -9.17 17.62 -10.67
CA ARG A 356 -8.49 18.88 -10.35
C ARG A 356 -7.90 18.84 -8.95
N LYS A 357 -6.78 19.55 -8.76
CA LYS A 357 -6.09 19.63 -7.47
C LYS A 357 -6.97 20.19 -6.36
N GLU A 358 -7.85 21.15 -6.65
CA GLU A 358 -8.81 21.70 -5.68
C GLU A 358 -9.77 20.64 -5.11
N HIS A 359 -10.23 19.69 -5.94
CA HIS A 359 -11.11 18.60 -5.53
C HIS A 359 -10.36 17.58 -4.70
N PHE A 360 -9.15 17.21 -5.11
CA PHE A 360 -8.27 16.34 -4.32
C PHE A 360 -7.97 16.92 -2.94
N THR A 361 -7.54 18.18 -2.88
CA THR A 361 -7.29 18.88 -1.61
C THR A 361 -8.54 18.96 -0.75
N CYS A 362 -9.73 19.15 -1.34
CA CYS A 362 -11.00 19.09 -0.60
C CYS A 362 -11.23 17.72 0.04
N VAL A 363 -11.01 16.62 -0.71
CA VAL A 363 -11.14 15.25 -0.18
C VAL A 363 -10.16 15.01 0.97
N VAL A 364 -8.89 15.39 0.80
CA VAL A 364 -7.86 15.24 1.85
C VAL A 364 -8.24 16.01 3.12
N LYS A 365 -8.77 17.23 2.99
CA LYS A 365 -9.23 18.05 4.13
C LYS A 365 -10.37 17.39 4.90
N MET A 366 -11.39 16.88 4.19
CA MET A 366 -12.52 16.22 4.84
C MET A 366 -12.07 14.93 5.55
N LEU A 367 -11.23 14.13 4.90
CA LEU A 367 -10.67 12.91 5.48
C LEU A 367 -9.72 13.18 6.66
N TYR A 368 -8.99 14.30 6.64
CA TYR A 368 -8.15 14.70 7.76
C TYR A 368 -8.97 14.93 9.05
N ASN A 369 -10.19 15.48 8.96
CA ASN A 369 -11.05 15.63 10.13
C ASN A 369 -11.41 14.27 10.76
N LEU A 370 -11.70 13.27 9.92
CA LEU A 370 -11.98 11.91 10.39
C LEU A 370 -10.72 11.28 10.99
N MET A 371 -9.56 11.44 10.34
CA MET A 371 -8.26 10.93 10.81
C MET A 371 -7.89 11.50 12.17
N PHE A 372 -8.06 12.81 12.32
CA PHE A 372 -7.82 13.50 13.58
C PHE A 372 -8.77 13.00 14.68
N THR A 373 -10.04 12.77 14.34
CA THR A 373 -11.02 12.23 15.29
C THR A 373 -10.70 10.78 15.70
N GLN A 374 -10.28 9.94 14.75
CA GLN A 374 -9.75 8.59 15.03
C GLN A 374 -8.52 8.65 15.93
N ALA A 375 -7.60 9.59 15.68
CA ALA A 375 -6.41 9.79 16.51
C ALA A 375 -6.77 10.20 17.95
N LEU A 376 -7.74 11.11 18.12
CA LEU A 376 -8.27 11.48 19.45
C LEU A 376 -8.90 10.28 20.17
N ALA A 377 -9.69 9.48 19.46
CA ALA A 377 -10.35 8.29 20.01
C ALA A 377 -9.34 7.19 20.38
N ALA A 378 -8.34 6.93 19.54
CA ALA A 378 -7.26 5.98 19.83
C ALA A 378 -6.34 6.46 20.97
N LEU A 379 -6.16 7.77 21.11
CA LEU A 379 -5.39 8.34 22.21
C LEU A 379 -6.15 8.27 23.53
N SER A 380 -7.45 8.57 23.53
CA SER A 380 -8.27 8.53 24.74
C SER A 380 -8.34 7.13 25.36
N THR A 381 -8.19 6.06 24.57
CA THR A 381 -8.13 4.68 25.07
C THR A 381 -6.82 4.35 25.78
N LYS A 382 -5.75 5.15 25.57
CA LYS A 382 -4.45 5.00 26.25
C LYS A 382 -4.41 5.71 27.61
N PHE A 383 -5.39 6.55 27.91
CA PHE A 383 -5.47 7.31 29.16
C PHE A 383 -6.06 6.49 30.30
N SER A 384 -5.55 6.72 31.52
CA SER A 384 -6.20 6.23 32.74
C SER A 384 -7.62 6.82 32.89
N PRO A 385 -8.51 6.20 33.68
CA PRO A 385 -9.81 6.78 33.99
C PRO A 385 -9.73 8.21 34.56
N GLU A 386 -8.73 8.47 35.42
CA GLU A 386 -8.48 9.78 36.03
C GLU A 386 -8.01 10.80 35.00
N GLU A 387 -7.10 10.40 34.11
CA GLU A 387 -6.61 11.25 33.02
C GLU A 387 -7.74 11.61 32.05
N ARG A 388 -8.61 10.64 31.69
CA ARG A 388 -9.80 10.92 30.87
C ARG A 388 -10.72 11.94 31.52
N GLN A 389 -10.95 11.82 32.83
CA GLN A 389 -11.77 12.77 33.57
C GLN A 389 -11.13 14.18 33.60
N ALA A 390 -9.81 14.25 33.79
CA ALA A 390 -9.07 15.52 33.79
C ALA A 390 -9.14 16.23 32.43
N TRP A 391 -8.87 15.52 31.34
CA TRP A 391 -8.93 16.06 29.99
C TRP A 391 -10.36 16.39 29.55
N SER A 392 -11.34 15.59 29.95
CA SER A 392 -12.75 15.91 29.74
C SER A 392 -13.12 17.24 30.41
N THR A 393 -12.72 17.46 31.66
CA THR A 393 -13.05 18.68 32.40
C THR A 393 -12.31 19.91 31.84
N SER A 394 -11.01 19.78 31.56
CA SER A 394 -10.20 20.88 31.02
C SER A 394 -10.68 21.31 29.64
N GLY A 395 -10.95 20.36 28.74
CA GLY A 395 -11.40 20.67 27.39
C GLY A 395 -12.83 21.22 27.33
N ALA A 396 -13.71 20.85 28.26
CA ALA A 396 -15.07 21.39 28.34
C ALA A 396 -15.07 22.91 28.57
N LEU A 397 -14.09 23.43 29.31
CA LEU A 397 -13.90 24.88 29.49
C LEU A 397 -13.54 25.59 28.17
N LYS A 398 -12.90 24.87 27.23
CA LYS A 398 -12.51 25.39 25.92
C LYS A 398 -13.58 25.22 24.84
N LYS A 399 -14.66 24.47 25.10
CA LYS A 399 -15.75 24.24 24.13
C LYS A 399 -16.50 25.52 23.75
N ASN A 400 -16.54 26.51 24.65
CA ASN A 400 -17.17 27.82 24.39
C ASN A 400 -16.21 28.86 23.78
N ALA A 401 -14.96 28.48 23.47
CA ALA A 401 -13.99 29.38 22.86
C ALA A 401 -14.27 29.56 21.36
N ALA A 402 -13.89 30.71 20.81
CA ALA A 402 -14.11 31.03 19.38
C ALA A 402 -13.39 30.07 18.41
N ASN A 403 -12.41 29.29 18.89
CA ASN A 403 -11.61 28.34 18.13
C ASN A 403 -11.82 26.88 18.57
N ALA A 404 -12.94 26.57 19.24
CA ALA A 404 -13.21 25.25 19.82
C ALA A 404 -13.13 24.11 18.80
N GLU A 405 -13.63 24.30 17.58
CA GLU A 405 -13.59 23.29 16.49
C GLU A 405 -12.18 23.00 15.95
N THR A 406 -11.21 23.84 16.30
CA THR A 406 -9.79 23.70 15.93
C THR A 406 -8.90 23.50 17.17
N SER A 407 -9.50 23.17 18.31
CA SER A 407 -8.80 22.90 19.57
C SER A 407 -8.81 21.41 19.85
N PHE A 408 -7.63 20.79 19.87
CA PHE A 408 -7.53 19.36 20.20
C PHE A 408 -8.11 19.07 21.60
N GLU A 409 -7.97 19.97 22.58
CA GLU A 409 -8.50 19.75 23.93
C GLU A 409 -10.03 19.75 23.97
N ALA A 410 -10.68 20.68 23.25
CA ALA A 410 -12.14 20.74 23.19
C ALA A 410 -12.71 19.51 22.48
N LEU A 411 -12.10 19.11 21.36
CA LEU A 411 -12.49 17.90 20.62
C LEU A 411 -12.20 16.63 21.41
N LEU A 412 -11.05 16.52 22.08
CA LEU A 412 -10.69 15.39 22.93
C LEU A 412 -11.70 15.21 24.07
N SER A 413 -12.05 16.31 24.75
CA SER A 413 -13.08 16.30 25.80
C SER A 413 -14.42 15.81 25.27
N HIS A 414 -14.81 16.27 24.08
CA HIS A 414 -16.05 15.83 23.44
C HIS A 414 -16.02 14.35 23.05
N VAL A 415 -14.95 13.86 22.42
CA VAL A 415 -14.76 12.43 22.09
C VAL A 415 -14.78 11.55 23.35
N ILE A 416 -14.11 11.97 24.43
CA ILE A 416 -14.14 11.25 25.71
C ILE A 416 -15.58 11.17 26.24
N SER A 417 -16.31 12.29 26.24
CA SER A 417 -17.69 12.36 26.71
C SER A 417 -18.60 11.43 25.90
N GLU A 418 -18.52 11.49 24.57
CA GLU A 418 -19.35 10.69 23.67
C GLU A 418 -19.07 9.18 23.79
N LEU A 419 -17.80 8.78 23.73
CA LEU A 419 -17.42 7.36 23.83
C LEU A 419 -17.62 6.78 25.24
N SER A 420 -17.77 7.63 26.27
CA SER A 420 -18.07 7.19 27.65
C SER A 420 -19.56 6.93 27.89
N LYS A 421 -20.44 7.30 26.95
CA LYS A 421 -21.89 7.04 27.06
C LYS A 421 -22.21 5.54 27.10
N ASP A 422 -21.35 4.72 26.50
CA ASP A 422 -21.46 3.27 26.52
C ASP A 422 -20.17 2.59 27.00
N LYS A 423 -20.34 1.36 27.45
CA LYS A 423 -19.32 0.46 27.96
C LYS A 423 -18.62 -0.34 26.85
N SER A 424 -18.87 -0.02 25.59
CA SER A 424 -18.33 -0.68 24.40
C SER A 424 -16.91 -0.25 24.04
N VAL A 425 -16.32 0.77 24.68
CA VAL A 425 -14.96 1.25 24.36
C VAL A 425 -14.02 1.18 25.56
N TYR A 426 -14.34 1.84 26.67
CA TYR A 426 -13.38 2.05 27.77
C TYR A 426 -13.34 0.99 28.87
N LYS A 427 -13.84 -0.22 28.59
CA LYS A 427 -14.13 -1.24 29.62
C LYS A 427 -13.13 -2.40 29.68
N VAL A 428 -11.89 -2.17 29.25
CA VAL A 428 -10.82 -3.17 29.34
C VAL A 428 -10.06 -3.01 30.65
N ASN A 429 -9.70 -4.15 31.26
CA ASN A 429 -9.18 -4.30 32.62
C ASN A 429 -8.11 -3.26 32.98
N ALA A 430 -8.36 -2.52 34.07
CA ALA A 430 -7.44 -1.51 34.63
C ALA A 430 -6.07 -2.08 35.07
N GLU A 431 -5.92 -3.41 35.10
CA GLU A 431 -4.69 -4.07 35.56
C GLU A 431 -3.60 -4.18 34.47
N GLU A 432 -3.95 -4.24 33.17
CA GLU A 432 -2.94 -4.37 32.10
C GLU A 432 -2.37 -3.01 31.64
N THR A 433 -3.18 -1.94 31.63
CA THR A 433 -2.71 -0.59 31.26
C THR A 433 -1.80 0.03 32.32
N SER A 434 -1.85 -0.48 33.56
CA SER A 434 -1.11 0.08 34.69
C SER A 434 0.39 -0.28 34.72
N MET A 435 0.85 -1.27 33.96
CA MET A 435 2.24 -1.76 34.07
C MET A 435 3.22 -1.25 33.00
N LEU A 436 2.76 -0.54 31.95
CA LEU A 436 3.64 -0.21 30.80
C LEU A 436 3.77 1.27 30.43
N MET A 437 3.13 2.22 31.14
CA MET A 437 3.30 3.65 30.86
C MET A 437 3.37 4.45 32.16
N SER A 438 4.60 4.73 32.65
CA SER A 438 4.81 5.54 33.86
C SER A 438 4.83 7.05 33.61
N GLY A 439 4.33 7.53 32.48
CA GLY A 439 4.40 8.94 32.06
C GLY A 439 3.03 9.61 32.09
N VAL A 440 2.95 10.78 32.74
CA VAL A 440 1.76 11.65 32.71
C VAL A 440 1.60 12.25 31.31
N TRP A 441 0.40 12.19 30.72
CA TRP A 441 0.10 12.83 29.44
C TRP A 441 0.09 14.36 29.58
N SER A 442 1.01 15.03 28.90
CA SER A 442 1.09 16.50 28.79
C SER A 442 0.47 17.00 27.48
N PRO A 443 0.07 18.29 27.37
CA PRO A 443 -0.38 18.85 26.09
C PRO A 443 0.60 18.60 24.94
N GLN A 444 1.91 18.67 25.21
CA GLN A 444 2.97 18.47 24.22
C GLN A 444 3.09 17.02 23.78
N SER A 445 3.00 16.06 24.71
CA SER A 445 3.06 14.63 24.37
C SER A 445 1.80 14.16 23.64
N ILE A 446 0.64 14.74 23.96
CA ILE A 446 -0.61 14.56 23.21
C ILE A 446 -0.46 15.08 21.78
N GLU A 447 -0.02 16.33 21.61
CA GLU A 447 0.20 16.93 20.30
C GLU A 447 1.17 16.09 19.45
N PHE A 448 2.31 15.67 20.02
CA PHE A 448 3.26 14.79 19.34
C PHE A 448 2.60 13.48 18.91
N SER A 449 1.81 12.85 19.78
CA SER A 449 1.12 11.59 19.46
C SER A 449 0.07 11.77 18.37
N LEU A 450 -0.67 12.88 18.36
CA LEU A 450 -1.64 13.21 17.31
C LEU A 450 -0.95 13.39 15.96
N GLN A 451 0.20 14.05 15.92
CA GLN A 451 0.99 14.19 14.69
C GLN A 451 1.48 12.83 14.18
N GLN A 452 2.03 11.97 15.05
CA GLN A 452 2.46 10.61 14.65
C GLN A 452 1.31 9.75 14.14
N LEU A 453 0.14 9.82 14.79
CA LEU A 453 -1.06 9.11 14.34
C LEU A 453 -1.50 9.60 12.95
N CYS A 454 -1.43 10.90 12.66
CA CYS A 454 -1.85 11.47 11.37
C CYS A 454 -0.83 11.31 10.23
N LEU A 455 0.47 11.17 10.54
CA LEU A 455 1.57 11.15 9.56
C LEU A 455 1.42 10.09 8.45
N PRO A 456 1.03 8.83 8.71
CA PRO A 456 0.86 7.82 7.66
C PRO A 456 -0.12 8.26 6.57
N PHE A 457 -1.24 8.89 6.94
CA PHE A 457 -2.21 9.43 6.00
C PHE A 457 -1.63 10.58 5.18
N LEU A 458 -0.90 11.50 5.81
CA LEU A 458 -0.27 12.63 5.11
C LEU A 458 0.80 12.16 4.12
N ARG A 459 1.61 11.15 4.48
CA ARG A 459 2.63 10.56 3.60
C ARG A 459 2.00 9.95 2.36
N LEU A 460 0.97 9.11 2.52
CA LEU A 460 0.26 8.49 1.39
C LEU A 460 -0.47 9.53 0.53
N SER A 461 -1.09 10.53 1.15
CA SER A 461 -1.76 11.63 0.43
C SER A 461 -0.76 12.43 -0.40
N CYS A 462 0.43 12.75 0.14
CA CYS A 462 1.47 13.48 -0.60
C CYS A 462 2.03 12.66 -1.77
N LEU A 463 2.24 11.36 -1.58
CA LEU A 463 2.65 10.46 -2.67
C LEU A 463 1.59 10.41 -3.77
N LEU A 464 0.31 10.27 -3.40
CA LEU A 464 -0.76 10.28 -4.38
C LEU A 464 -0.87 11.64 -5.10
N GLN A 465 -0.70 12.76 -4.39
CA GLN A 465 -0.65 14.09 -5.01
C GLN A 465 0.52 14.22 -5.98
N HIS A 466 1.71 13.73 -5.62
CA HIS A 466 2.88 13.71 -6.50
C HIS A 466 2.59 12.96 -7.81
N HIS A 467 1.92 11.81 -7.73
CA HIS A 467 1.59 11.00 -8.91
C HIS A 467 0.52 11.63 -9.79
N LEU A 468 -0.55 12.15 -9.17
CA LEU A 468 -1.66 12.76 -9.93
C LEU A 468 -1.27 14.09 -10.61
N TYR A 469 -0.36 14.86 -10.00
CA TYR A 469 -0.11 16.26 -10.40
C TYR A 469 1.36 16.58 -10.75
N GLY A 470 2.30 15.66 -10.53
CA GLY A 470 3.73 15.90 -10.81
C GLY A 470 4.42 16.89 -9.85
N ASP A 471 3.79 17.23 -8.71
CA ASP A 471 4.38 18.13 -7.73
C ASP A 471 5.67 17.53 -7.12
N THR A 472 6.76 18.28 -6.99
CA THR A 472 7.99 17.75 -6.38
C THR A 472 7.81 17.48 -4.89
N LEU A 473 8.17 16.27 -4.45
CA LEU A 473 8.30 15.95 -3.02
C LEU A 473 9.54 16.65 -2.45
N THR A 474 9.34 17.81 -1.83
CA THR A 474 10.42 18.53 -1.15
C THR A 474 10.90 17.76 0.07
N GLY A 475 12.20 17.51 0.17
CA GLY A 475 12.78 16.93 1.38
C GLY A 475 12.66 17.88 2.58
N CYS A 476 12.56 17.31 3.77
CA CYS A 476 12.47 18.01 5.05
C CYS A 476 13.23 17.22 6.14
N LEU A 477 13.43 17.83 7.31
CA LEU A 477 13.91 17.11 8.49
C LEU A 477 12.76 16.26 9.07
N GLU A 478 13.09 15.16 9.76
CA GLU A 478 12.06 14.27 10.35
C GLU A 478 11.14 15.00 11.33
N GLU A 479 11.68 15.94 12.11
CA GLU A 479 10.90 16.77 13.04
C GLU A 479 9.94 17.75 12.33
N GLU A 480 10.24 18.08 11.07
CA GLU A 480 9.46 19.01 10.25
C GLU A 480 8.56 18.29 9.24
N GLU A 481 8.51 16.95 9.28
CA GLU A 481 7.77 16.16 8.28
C GLU A 481 6.28 16.50 8.33
N PHE A 482 5.66 16.48 9.51
CA PHE A 482 4.24 16.80 9.65
C PHE A 482 3.85 18.17 9.06
N PRO A 483 4.46 19.30 9.48
CA PRO A 483 4.11 20.60 8.92
C PRO A 483 4.43 20.70 7.42
N SER A 484 5.52 20.07 6.95
CA SER A 484 5.89 20.08 5.53
C SER A 484 4.84 19.38 4.65
N LEU A 485 4.37 18.20 5.08
CA LEU A 485 3.34 17.46 4.37
C LEU A 485 1.97 18.16 4.45
N ALA A 486 1.63 18.75 5.61
CA ALA A 486 0.39 19.51 5.78
C ALA A 486 0.32 20.73 4.85
N VAL A 487 1.44 21.44 4.63
CA VAL A 487 1.52 22.53 3.66
C VAL A 487 1.45 22.01 2.23
N CYS A 488 2.17 20.93 1.92
CA CYS A 488 2.15 20.30 0.59
C CYS A 488 0.73 19.93 0.12
N LEU A 489 -0.10 19.44 1.05
CA LEU A 489 -1.48 19.03 0.81
C LEU A 489 -2.48 20.20 0.85
N GLY A 490 -2.04 21.41 1.18
CA GLY A 490 -2.90 22.58 1.33
C GLY A 490 -3.81 22.54 2.57
N LEU A 491 -3.44 21.76 3.60
CA LEU A 491 -4.08 21.79 4.92
C LEU A 491 -3.70 23.06 5.69
N LEU A 492 -2.47 23.53 5.51
CA LEU A 492 -1.96 24.79 6.07
C LEU A 492 -1.62 25.78 4.95
N ALA A 493 -1.87 27.07 5.18
CA ALA A 493 -1.62 28.12 4.18
C ALA A 493 -0.13 28.42 3.96
N SER A 494 0.71 28.24 4.98
CA SER A 494 2.16 28.42 4.90
C SER A 494 2.87 27.57 5.94
N ALA A 495 4.14 27.22 5.71
CA ALA A 495 4.97 26.62 6.74
C ALA A 495 4.98 27.54 7.99
N PRO A 496 4.80 26.99 9.20
CA PRO A 496 4.90 27.77 10.42
C PRO A 496 6.28 28.43 10.50
N GLN A 497 6.34 29.65 11.05
CA GLN A 497 7.62 30.23 11.46
C GLN A 497 8.25 29.33 12.53
N PRO A 498 9.58 29.18 12.59
CA PRO A 498 10.27 28.27 13.52
C PRO A 498 9.98 28.53 15.01
N SER A 499 9.34 29.64 15.37
CA SER A 499 8.87 29.96 16.72
C SER A 499 7.47 29.43 17.06
N ASN A 500 6.68 29.01 16.07
CA ASN A 500 5.33 28.47 16.23
C ASN A 500 5.32 26.99 15.82
N ASN A 501 5.21 26.08 16.78
CA ASN A 501 4.93 24.68 16.46
C ASN A 501 3.59 24.60 15.70
N ALA A 502 3.57 23.99 14.51
CA ALA A 502 2.31 23.64 13.86
C ALA A 502 1.53 22.71 14.79
N HIS A 503 0.33 23.12 15.16
CA HIS A 503 -0.60 22.24 15.86
C HIS A 503 -1.37 21.41 14.84
N SER A 504 -1.46 20.11 15.07
CA SER A 504 -2.22 19.15 14.25
C SER A 504 -3.68 19.56 14.08
N ALA A 505 -4.30 20.12 15.11
CA ALA A 505 -5.68 20.64 15.05
C ALA A 505 -5.84 21.88 14.13
N SER A 506 -4.76 22.59 13.78
CA SER A 506 -4.83 23.73 12.85
C SER A 506 -5.08 23.32 11.40
N CYS A 507 -4.93 22.03 11.09
CA CYS A 507 -5.23 21.47 9.78
C CYS A 507 -6.72 21.11 9.60
N LEU A 508 -7.52 21.18 10.67
CA LEU A 508 -8.94 20.84 10.65
C LEU A 508 -9.74 21.87 9.85
N GLN A 509 -10.67 21.38 9.05
CA GLN A 509 -11.58 22.21 8.28
C GLN A 509 -12.92 21.51 8.11
N TRP A 510 -13.95 21.99 8.79
CA TRP A 510 -15.25 21.32 8.83
C TRP A 510 -16.21 21.85 7.76
N ALA A 511 -17.00 20.95 7.16
CA ALA A 511 -18.08 21.31 6.23
C ALA A 511 -19.39 21.67 6.97
N VAL A 512 -19.59 21.05 8.14
CA VAL A 512 -20.73 21.21 9.06
C VAL A 512 -20.19 21.43 10.47
N ASP A 513 -21.07 21.59 11.47
CA ASP A 513 -20.64 21.72 12.88
C ASP A 513 -19.78 20.52 13.30
N ALA A 514 -18.59 20.81 13.85
CA ALA A 514 -17.63 19.78 14.21
C ALA A 514 -18.14 18.84 15.30
N PHE A 515 -18.83 19.39 16.31
CA PHE A 515 -19.28 18.63 17.48
C PHE A 515 -20.46 17.74 17.13
N ASP A 516 -21.38 18.20 16.30
CA ASP A 516 -22.50 17.38 15.83
C ASP A 516 -22.01 16.19 15.00
N LEU A 517 -21.06 16.42 14.10
CA LEU A 517 -20.49 15.36 13.26
C LEU A 517 -19.69 14.33 14.08
N VAL A 518 -18.85 14.80 15.01
CA VAL A 518 -18.12 13.91 15.94
C VAL A 518 -19.10 13.13 16.83
N THR A 519 -20.20 13.76 17.28
CA THR A 519 -21.27 13.08 18.02
C THR A 519 -21.87 11.94 17.21
N GLN A 520 -22.18 12.18 15.93
CA GLN A 520 -22.71 11.14 15.03
C GLN A 520 -21.73 9.97 14.90
N TRP A 521 -20.46 10.24 14.60
CA TRP A 521 -19.44 9.20 14.43
C TRP A 521 -19.18 8.39 15.71
N CYS A 522 -19.15 9.05 16.88
CA CYS A 522 -19.06 8.35 18.16
C CYS A 522 -20.34 7.55 18.48
N ALA A 523 -21.51 8.06 18.12
CA ALA A 523 -22.78 7.36 18.32
C ALA A 523 -22.87 6.07 17.50
N GLU A 524 -22.31 6.04 16.28
CA GLU A 524 -22.21 4.82 15.46
C GLU A 524 -21.42 3.71 16.17
N VAL A 525 -20.37 4.06 16.92
CA VAL A 525 -19.56 3.10 17.69
C VAL A 525 -20.28 2.67 18.98
N THR A 526 -20.80 3.62 19.76
CA THR A 526 -21.49 3.33 21.03
C THR A 526 -22.87 2.68 20.85
N GLY A 527 -23.40 2.63 19.63
CA GLY A 527 -24.66 1.95 19.30
C GLY A 527 -24.53 0.43 19.17
N LEU A 528 -23.32 -0.13 19.22
CA LEU A 528 -23.03 -1.54 18.92
C LEU A 528 -23.17 -2.43 20.15
N SER A 529 -24.41 -2.66 20.59
CA SER A 529 -24.74 -3.41 21.82
C SER A 529 -24.22 -4.87 21.86
N GLN A 530 -23.96 -5.48 20.70
CA GLN A 530 -23.47 -6.86 20.59
C GLN A 530 -21.93 -6.98 20.63
N MET A 531 -21.21 -5.87 20.49
CA MET A 531 -19.75 -5.87 20.34
C MET A 531 -19.06 -5.71 21.69
N GLN A 532 -18.05 -6.55 21.96
CA GLN A 532 -17.27 -6.45 23.20
C GLN A 532 -16.24 -5.32 23.12
N ALA A 533 -15.86 -4.76 24.28
CA ALA A 533 -14.93 -3.63 24.33
C ALA A 533 -13.58 -3.90 23.64
N GLU A 534 -12.99 -5.08 23.84
CA GLU A 534 -11.73 -5.47 23.20
C GLU A 534 -11.84 -5.50 21.66
N GLN A 535 -13.00 -5.94 21.14
CA GLN A 535 -13.24 -6.01 19.70
C GLN A 535 -13.41 -4.59 19.13
N SER A 536 -14.17 -3.72 19.81
CA SER A 536 -14.31 -2.32 19.42
C SER A 536 -12.97 -1.59 19.44
N LEU A 537 -12.15 -1.81 20.47
CA LEU A 537 -10.80 -1.24 20.55
C LEU A 537 -9.91 -1.72 19.41
N THR A 538 -10.00 -3.00 19.03
CA THR A 538 -9.22 -3.55 17.90
C THR A 538 -9.57 -2.86 16.59
N LEU A 539 -10.83 -2.45 16.38
CA LEU A 539 -11.25 -1.70 15.19
C LEU A 539 -10.96 -0.20 15.27
N LEU A 540 -11.01 0.39 16.47
CA LEU A 540 -10.80 1.82 16.71
C LEU A 540 -9.32 2.21 16.72
N VAL A 541 -8.47 1.36 17.31
CA VAL A 541 -7.03 1.60 17.45
C VAL A 541 -6.32 0.93 16.29
N GLN A 542 -6.27 1.63 15.16
CA GLN A 542 -5.42 1.24 14.04
C GLN A 542 -4.00 1.72 14.30
N GLU A 543 -3.07 0.80 14.54
CA GLU A 543 -1.68 1.12 14.87
C GLU A 543 -0.99 1.82 13.68
N PRO A 544 -0.53 3.07 13.85
CA PRO A 544 -0.06 3.89 12.73
C PRO A 544 1.35 3.51 12.24
N GLU A 545 2.17 2.90 13.10
CA GLU A 545 3.58 2.67 12.83
C GLU A 545 3.91 1.19 12.73
N TRP A 546 4.22 0.78 11.51
CA TRP A 546 4.78 -0.53 11.22
C TRP A 546 6.22 -0.33 10.76
N ALA A 547 7.16 -1.04 11.38
CA ALA A 547 8.55 -1.05 10.96
C ALA A 547 8.68 -1.56 9.53
N THR A 548 9.79 -1.21 8.88
CA THR A 548 10.12 -1.74 7.55
C THR A 548 10.17 -3.27 7.59
N PRO A 549 9.77 -3.98 6.52
CA PRO A 549 9.87 -5.44 6.46
C PRO A 549 11.35 -5.86 6.51
N ARG A 550 11.66 -6.85 7.35
CA ARG A 550 13.02 -7.38 7.57
C ARG A 550 13.02 -8.90 7.51
N LEU A 551 14.10 -9.48 7.02
CA LEU A 551 14.33 -10.92 7.16
C LEU A 551 14.76 -11.24 8.60
N LEU A 552 14.63 -12.50 9.02
CA LEU A 552 14.99 -12.93 10.36
C LEU A 552 16.47 -12.71 10.66
N GLN A 553 16.80 -12.14 11.83
CA GLN A 553 18.18 -11.99 12.24
C GLN A 553 18.82 -13.37 12.40
N LEU A 554 19.89 -13.60 11.63
CA LEU A 554 20.64 -14.85 11.63
C LEU A 554 21.81 -14.80 12.62
N PRO A 555 22.16 -15.92 13.29
CA PRO A 555 23.39 -16.02 14.06
C PRO A 555 24.63 -15.78 13.19
N ASP A 556 25.65 -15.14 13.77
CA ASP A 556 26.92 -14.90 13.09
C ASP A 556 27.61 -16.20 12.69
N ASN A 557 27.69 -17.18 13.59
CA ASN A 557 28.31 -18.48 13.31
C ASN A 557 27.29 -19.48 12.73
N TYR A 558 27.55 -19.94 11.50
CA TYR A 558 26.68 -20.91 10.82
C TYR A 558 26.48 -22.22 11.58
N ASN A 559 27.49 -22.64 12.37
CA ASN A 559 27.41 -23.88 13.13
C ASN A 559 26.25 -23.91 14.12
N VAL A 560 25.78 -22.76 14.61
CA VAL A 560 24.60 -22.66 15.48
C VAL A 560 23.35 -23.15 14.75
N ILE A 561 23.12 -22.66 13.53
CA ILE A 561 22.00 -23.10 12.68
C ILE A 561 22.18 -24.58 12.31
N PHE A 562 23.38 -24.97 11.89
CA PHE A 562 23.64 -26.34 11.44
C PHE A 562 23.39 -27.37 12.54
N GLN A 563 23.91 -27.14 13.74
CA GLN A 563 23.74 -28.06 14.87
C GLN A 563 22.28 -28.22 15.28
N TYR A 564 21.51 -27.13 15.26
CA TYR A 564 20.11 -27.16 15.65
C TYR A 564 19.21 -27.80 14.58
N TYR A 565 19.39 -27.45 13.31
CA TYR A 565 18.45 -27.83 12.24
C TYR A 565 18.83 -29.07 11.42
N HIS A 566 20.12 -29.44 11.30
CA HIS A 566 20.57 -30.52 10.39
C HIS A 566 19.93 -31.89 10.69
N ARG A 567 19.61 -32.17 11.96
CA ARG A 567 18.94 -33.42 12.39
C ARG A 567 17.52 -33.20 12.90
N LYS A 568 16.98 -31.99 12.75
CA LYS A 568 15.62 -31.68 13.23
C LYS A 568 14.59 -32.41 12.37
N ALA A 569 13.59 -32.99 13.02
CA ALA A 569 12.49 -33.64 12.32
C ALA A 569 11.54 -32.59 11.73
N CYS A 570 11.08 -32.82 10.50
CA CYS A 570 10.04 -32.01 9.86
C CYS A 570 8.77 -31.98 10.71
N THR A 571 8.16 -30.81 10.85
CA THR A 571 6.93 -30.63 11.61
C THR A 571 5.74 -31.37 11.00
N ALA A 572 5.69 -31.51 9.67
CA ALA A 572 4.63 -32.20 8.93
C ALA A 572 4.83 -33.73 8.91
N CYS A 573 5.92 -34.25 8.32
CA CYS A 573 6.11 -35.70 8.15
C CYS A 573 6.82 -36.41 9.32
N LYS A 574 7.29 -35.67 10.33
CA LYS A 574 8.03 -36.17 11.51
C LYS A 574 9.33 -36.93 11.20
N LYS A 575 9.83 -36.84 9.96
CA LYS A 575 11.12 -37.42 9.52
C LYS A 575 12.15 -36.32 9.35
N VAL A 576 13.43 -36.66 9.50
CA VAL A 576 14.54 -35.75 9.18
C VAL A 576 14.59 -35.54 7.66
N PRO A 577 14.44 -34.31 7.15
CA PRO A 577 14.50 -34.04 5.71
C PRO A 577 15.89 -34.36 5.15
N LYS A 578 15.94 -34.88 3.92
CA LYS A 578 17.21 -35.00 3.17
C LYS A 578 17.76 -33.63 2.78
N ASP A 579 16.86 -32.76 2.33
CA ASP A 579 17.12 -31.39 1.92
C ASP A 579 16.32 -30.44 2.84
N PRO A 580 16.79 -30.21 4.07
CA PRO A 580 16.18 -29.27 5.01
C PRO A 580 16.35 -27.82 4.53
N ALA A 581 15.26 -27.07 4.54
CA ALA A 581 15.24 -25.67 4.14
C ALA A 581 14.53 -24.79 5.18
N LEU A 582 15.08 -23.62 5.45
CA LEU A 582 14.50 -22.62 6.36
C LEU A 582 14.04 -21.39 5.60
N CYS A 583 12.78 -21.01 5.78
CA CYS A 583 12.27 -19.73 5.26
C CYS A 583 12.87 -18.57 6.05
N LEU A 584 13.57 -17.67 5.38
CA LEU A 584 14.21 -16.51 6.02
C LEU A 584 13.23 -15.39 6.37
N VAL A 585 11.98 -15.48 5.91
CA VAL A 585 10.93 -14.51 6.21
C VAL A 585 10.21 -14.85 7.52
N CYS A 586 9.78 -16.11 7.69
CA CYS A 586 8.95 -16.53 8.83
C CYS A 586 9.55 -17.64 9.70
N GLY A 587 10.69 -18.22 9.32
CA GLY A 587 11.39 -19.25 10.10
C GLY A 587 10.86 -20.67 9.93
N ALA A 588 9.91 -20.88 9.01
CA ALA A 588 9.37 -22.22 8.75
C ALA A 588 10.46 -23.20 8.26
N PHE A 589 10.53 -24.37 8.89
CA PHE A 589 11.42 -25.46 8.53
C PHE A 589 10.69 -26.50 7.67
N VAL A 590 11.07 -26.61 6.40
CA VAL A 590 10.35 -27.36 5.37
C VAL A 590 11.24 -28.38 4.65
N CYS A 591 10.61 -29.41 4.09
CA CYS A 591 11.26 -30.34 3.17
C CYS A 591 11.33 -29.72 1.76
N LEU A 592 12.54 -29.47 1.25
CA LEU A 592 12.71 -28.86 -0.07
C LEU A 592 12.21 -29.76 -1.21
N LYS A 593 12.78 -30.97 -1.34
CA LYS A 593 12.53 -31.90 -2.47
C LYS A 593 11.85 -33.21 -2.06
N GLY A 594 11.45 -33.33 -0.80
CA GLY A 594 10.91 -34.57 -0.26
C GLY A 594 9.53 -34.92 -0.83
N VAL A 595 9.32 -36.18 -1.22
CA VAL A 595 7.99 -36.71 -1.58
C VAL A 595 7.07 -36.75 -0.36
N CYS A 596 7.63 -36.80 0.85
CA CYS A 596 6.91 -37.00 2.11
C CYS A 596 5.93 -35.88 2.49
N CYS A 597 6.15 -34.65 2.02
CA CYS A 597 5.30 -33.50 2.32
C CYS A 597 4.67 -32.90 1.05
N LYS A 598 4.66 -33.65 -0.05
CA LYS A 598 4.10 -33.21 -1.32
C LYS A 598 2.56 -33.24 -1.24
N GLN A 599 1.90 -32.10 -1.46
CA GLN A 599 0.44 -32.03 -1.46
C GLN A 599 -0.05 -31.69 -2.88
N GLN A 600 -1.00 -32.47 -3.40
CA GLN A 600 -1.58 -32.28 -4.74
C GLN A 600 -0.53 -32.10 -5.85
N GLY A 601 0.61 -32.80 -5.75
CA GLY A 601 1.67 -32.69 -6.75
C GLY A 601 2.64 -31.51 -6.55
N ILE A 602 2.51 -30.73 -5.47
CA ILE A 602 3.34 -29.56 -5.15
C ILE A 602 4.20 -29.84 -3.91
N CYS A 603 5.51 -29.61 -4.02
CA CYS A 603 6.43 -29.76 -2.88
C CYS A 603 6.18 -28.71 -1.79
N GLU A 604 6.48 -29.08 -0.53
CA GLU A 604 6.21 -28.27 0.66
C GLU A 604 6.82 -26.86 0.59
N CYS A 605 8.05 -26.73 0.10
CA CYS A 605 8.69 -25.43 -0.07
C CYS A 605 7.97 -24.50 -1.08
N VAL A 606 7.47 -25.04 -2.19
CA VAL A 606 6.72 -24.29 -3.20
C VAL A 606 5.37 -23.88 -2.62
N LEU A 607 4.68 -24.82 -1.95
CA LEU A 607 3.43 -24.52 -1.22
C LEU A 607 3.65 -23.44 -0.14
N HIS A 608 4.76 -23.51 0.58
CA HIS A 608 5.08 -22.50 1.58
C HIS A 608 5.30 -21.12 0.95
N SER A 609 6.05 -21.04 -0.16
CA SER A 609 6.24 -19.77 -0.88
C SER A 609 4.91 -19.15 -1.35
N GLN A 610 3.95 -19.99 -1.77
CA GLN A 610 2.60 -19.58 -2.18
C GLN A 610 1.75 -19.02 -1.04
N HIS A 611 2.02 -19.39 0.22
CA HIS A 611 1.30 -18.90 1.40
C HIS A 611 2.01 -17.75 2.08
N CYS A 612 3.33 -17.85 2.26
CA CYS A 612 4.11 -16.90 3.06
C CYS A 612 4.46 -15.62 2.28
N GLY A 613 4.85 -15.73 1.01
CA GLY A 613 5.35 -14.58 0.25
C GLY A 613 4.63 -14.34 -1.06
N ALA A 614 3.37 -14.79 -1.18
CA ALA A 614 2.58 -14.72 -2.40
C ALA A 614 3.32 -15.28 -3.64
N ALA A 615 3.79 -16.51 -3.52
CA ALA A 615 4.61 -17.23 -4.49
C ALA A 615 6.07 -16.75 -4.61
N THR A 616 6.55 -15.89 -3.71
CA THR A 616 7.97 -15.62 -3.49
C THR A 616 8.43 -16.29 -2.20
N GLY A 617 9.56 -17.01 -2.23
CA GLY A 617 10.12 -17.66 -1.05
C GLY A 617 11.64 -17.59 -1.04
N ILE A 618 12.21 -17.32 0.13
CA ILE A 618 13.65 -17.17 0.34
C ILE A 618 14.07 -18.21 1.36
N PHE A 619 14.79 -19.24 0.91
CA PHE A 619 15.12 -20.37 1.77
C PHE A 619 16.63 -20.56 1.91
N LEU A 620 17.10 -20.78 3.13
CA LEU A 620 18.44 -21.24 3.44
C LEU A 620 18.47 -22.77 3.47
N LEU A 621 19.31 -23.37 2.64
CA LEU A 621 19.53 -24.82 2.60
C LEU A 621 20.57 -25.23 3.65
N ILE A 622 20.15 -25.97 4.69
CA ILE A 622 21.00 -26.21 5.87
C ILE A 622 22.21 -27.10 5.56
N ASN A 623 22.07 -28.03 4.60
CA ASN A 623 23.16 -28.92 4.24
C ASN A 623 24.14 -28.30 3.24
N ALA A 624 23.80 -27.14 2.67
CA ALA A 624 24.60 -26.51 1.62
C ALA A 624 25.06 -25.08 1.93
N SER A 625 24.48 -24.43 2.95
CA SER A 625 24.68 -23.00 3.23
C SER A 625 24.34 -22.10 2.02
N VAL A 626 23.49 -22.57 1.12
CA VAL A 626 23.10 -21.84 -0.10
C VAL A 626 21.66 -21.34 0.05
N ILE A 627 21.40 -20.14 -0.44
CA ILE A 627 20.08 -19.56 -0.55
C ILE A 627 19.45 -19.92 -1.89
N ILE A 628 18.23 -20.43 -1.84
CA ILE A 628 17.36 -20.64 -2.99
C ILE A 628 16.19 -19.66 -2.94
N ILE A 629 15.94 -19.01 -4.07
CA ILE A 629 14.79 -18.13 -4.27
C ILE A 629 13.78 -18.88 -5.13
N ILE A 630 12.56 -18.99 -4.65
CA ILE A 630 11.41 -19.48 -5.41
C ILE A 630 10.56 -18.27 -5.78
N ARG A 631 10.14 -18.18 -7.05
CA ARG A 631 9.26 -17.12 -7.54
C ARG A 631 8.33 -17.64 -8.62
N GLY A 632 7.02 -17.67 -8.33
CA GLY A 632 6.00 -18.16 -9.25
C GLY A 632 6.23 -19.63 -9.60
N HIS A 633 6.63 -19.89 -10.86
CA HIS A 633 6.96 -21.23 -11.36
C HIS A 633 8.47 -21.48 -11.54
N ARG A 634 9.30 -20.53 -11.10
CA ARG A 634 10.75 -20.52 -11.32
C ARG A 634 11.50 -20.52 -9.98
N PHE A 635 12.72 -20.99 -10.01
CA PHE A 635 13.65 -20.88 -8.88
C PHE A 635 15.04 -20.47 -9.37
N CYS A 636 15.85 -19.88 -8.49
CA CYS A 636 17.26 -19.66 -8.74
C CYS A 636 18.09 -19.89 -7.46
N LEU A 637 19.34 -20.30 -7.62
CA LEU A 637 20.32 -20.28 -6.54
C LEU A 637 20.92 -18.87 -6.46
N TRP A 638 20.73 -18.21 -5.31
CA TRP A 638 21.22 -16.85 -5.08
C TRP A 638 22.70 -16.82 -4.70
N GLY A 639 23.15 -17.83 -3.93
CA GLY A 639 24.50 -17.91 -3.38
C GLY A 639 24.48 -18.13 -1.87
N SER A 640 25.64 -17.99 -1.21
CA SER A 640 25.72 -18.08 0.26
C SER A 640 25.80 -16.68 0.89
N VAL A 641 25.14 -16.52 2.03
CA VAL A 641 25.34 -15.36 2.94
C VAL A 641 26.36 -15.66 4.04
N TYR A 642 26.80 -16.90 4.15
CA TYR A 642 27.82 -17.36 5.09
C TYR A 642 29.13 -17.66 4.35
N LEU A 643 30.21 -17.01 4.77
CA LEU A 643 31.52 -17.08 4.12
C LEU A 643 32.58 -17.54 5.11
N ASP A 644 33.63 -18.18 4.62
CA ASP A 644 34.79 -18.48 5.45
C ASP A 644 35.61 -17.21 5.77
N ALA A 645 36.66 -17.35 6.58
CA ALA A 645 37.54 -16.25 6.97
C ALA A 645 38.25 -15.55 5.79
N HIS A 646 38.22 -16.13 4.58
CA HIS A 646 38.78 -15.55 3.37
C HIS A 646 37.71 -14.95 2.44
N GLY A 647 36.44 -14.96 2.85
CA GLY A 647 35.32 -14.45 2.05
C GLY A 647 34.83 -15.44 0.98
N GLU A 648 35.20 -16.71 1.08
CA GLU A 648 34.78 -17.74 0.11
C GLU A 648 33.54 -18.50 0.56
N GLU A 649 32.73 -18.93 -0.41
CA GLU A 649 31.59 -19.84 -0.15
C GLU A 649 32.09 -21.27 0.06
N ASP A 650 31.44 -22.02 0.96
CA ASP A 650 31.62 -23.47 1.11
C ASP A 650 30.32 -24.21 0.75
N ARG A 651 30.04 -24.28 -0.55
CA ARG A 651 28.83 -24.93 -1.07
C ARG A 651 28.82 -26.42 -0.73
N ASP A 652 27.66 -26.91 -0.34
CA ASP A 652 27.47 -28.30 0.14
C ASP A 652 28.34 -28.66 1.36
N LEU A 653 28.93 -27.65 2.04
CA LEU A 653 29.81 -27.81 3.22
C LEU A 653 30.97 -28.79 2.99
N ARG A 654 31.48 -28.89 1.76
CA ARG A 654 32.48 -29.90 1.37
C ARG A 654 33.85 -29.65 2.01
N ARG A 655 34.22 -28.39 2.25
CA ARG A 655 35.51 -28.03 2.86
C ARG A 655 35.46 -28.14 4.38
N GLY A 656 34.28 -28.05 4.98
CA GLY A 656 34.08 -28.13 6.44
C GLY A 656 34.72 -26.95 7.19
N LYS A 657 34.87 -25.80 6.52
CA LYS A 657 35.45 -24.60 7.15
C LYS A 657 34.40 -23.89 8.01
N PRO A 658 34.78 -23.24 9.12
CA PRO A 658 33.89 -22.34 9.83
C PRO A 658 33.39 -21.22 8.92
N LEU A 659 32.08 -20.97 8.95
CA LEU A 659 31.42 -19.94 8.14
C LEU A 659 30.76 -18.89 9.04
N PHE A 660 30.87 -17.63 8.62
CA PHE A 660 30.39 -16.45 9.33
C PHE A 660 29.45 -15.63 8.45
N LEU A 661 28.46 -14.98 9.07
CA LEU A 661 27.46 -14.20 8.37
C LEU A 661 28.10 -12.96 7.73
N CYS A 662 27.99 -12.83 6.42
CA CYS A 662 28.34 -11.62 5.71
C CYS A 662 27.15 -10.65 5.75
N GLU A 663 27.18 -9.68 6.66
CA GLU A 663 26.10 -8.68 6.80
C GLU A 663 25.79 -7.95 5.50
N GLU A 664 26.81 -7.62 4.70
CA GLU A 664 26.63 -6.92 3.43
C GLU A 664 25.82 -7.75 2.43
N ARG A 665 26.16 -9.03 2.25
CA ARG A 665 25.38 -9.95 1.41
C ARG A 665 23.96 -10.11 1.92
N TYR A 666 23.79 -10.20 3.24
CA TYR A 666 22.47 -10.34 3.86
C TYR A 666 21.59 -9.10 3.64
N ARG A 667 22.16 -7.90 3.76
CA ARG A 667 21.47 -6.63 3.44
C ARG A 667 21.08 -6.56 1.97
N VAL A 668 21.94 -7.00 1.04
CA VAL A 668 21.59 -7.04 -0.39
C VAL A 668 20.43 -8.00 -0.65
N LEU A 669 20.43 -9.19 -0.03
CA LEU A 669 19.34 -10.15 -0.15
C LEU A 669 18.01 -9.56 0.35
N GLU A 670 18.02 -8.95 1.54
CA GLU A 670 16.85 -8.29 2.13
C GLU A 670 16.35 -7.15 1.22
N GLN A 671 17.24 -6.30 0.74
CA GLN A 671 16.89 -5.22 -0.19
C GLN A 671 16.25 -5.75 -1.46
N GLN A 672 16.75 -6.86 -2.03
CA GLN A 672 16.18 -7.47 -3.24
C GLN A 672 14.78 -8.02 -3.01
N TRP A 673 14.51 -8.56 -1.83
CA TRP A 673 13.18 -8.99 -1.42
C TRP A 673 12.22 -7.82 -1.29
N VAL A 674 12.60 -6.80 -0.49
CA VAL A 674 11.75 -5.64 -0.22
C VAL A 674 11.46 -4.83 -1.48
N SER A 675 12.42 -4.74 -2.40
CA SER A 675 12.29 -4.02 -3.69
C SER A 675 11.79 -4.86 -4.86
N HIS A 676 11.46 -6.15 -4.63
CA HIS A 676 10.97 -7.07 -5.66
C HIS A 676 11.96 -7.32 -6.82
N THR A 677 13.25 -7.07 -6.63
CA THR A 677 14.25 -6.99 -7.71
C THR A 677 14.98 -8.28 -8.07
N PHE A 678 14.57 -9.44 -7.53
CA PHE A 678 15.24 -10.72 -7.81
C PHE A 678 15.39 -11.04 -9.30
N ASP A 679 14.35 -10.80 -10.11
CA ASP A 679 14.36 -11.08 -11.56
C ASP A 679 15.31 -10.15 -12.35
N HIS A 680 15.63 -8.98 -11.82
CA HIS A 680 16.52 -8.01 -12.47
C HIS A 680 17.99 -8.33 -12.26
N ILE A 681 18.31 -8.90 -11.10
CA ILE A 681 19.69 -9.13 -10.67
C ILE A 681 20.11 -10.58 -10.96
N ASN A 682 19.24 -11.55 -10.69
CA ASN A 682 19.51 -12.96 -10.94
C ASN A 682 19.07 -13.34 -12.35
N LYS A 683 20.03 -13.82 -13.16
CA LYS A 683 19.79 -14.20 -14.56
C LYS A 683 19.59 -15.70 -14.79
N ARG A 684 19.83 -16.52 -13.77
CA ARG A 684 19.82 -17.99 -13.87
C ARG A 684 18.59 -18.57 -13.18
N TRP A 685 17.44 -18.40 -13.81
CA TRP A 685 16.19 -19.01 -13.37
C TRP A 685 15.96 -20.35 -14.05
N GLY A 686 15.58 -21.36 -13.29
CA GLY A 686 15.14 -22.66 -13.78
C GLY A 686 13.65 -22.88 -13.47
N PRO A 687 12.91 -23.61 -14.31
CA PRO A 687 11.54 -24.01 -13.97
C PRO A 687 11.59 -25.08 -12.86
N HIS A 688 10.67 -24.99 -11.90
CA HIS A 688 10.51 -26.05 -10.90
C HIS A 688 9.29 -26.95 -11.13
N TYR A 689 8.39 -26.74 -12.08
CA TYR A 689 7.26 -27.68 -12.37
C TYR A 689 6.54 -28.28 -11.12
N ASN A 690 6.34 -27.48 -10.07
CA ASN A 690 5.85 -27.92 -8.76
C ASN A 690 6.69 -28.98 -7.99
N GLY A 691 7.90 -29.31 -8.47
CA GLY A 691 8.95 -30.07 -7.76
C GLY A 691 10.38 -29.56 -8.05
N LEU A 692 11.15 -29.26 -7.00
CA LEU A 692 12.47 -28.62 -7.11
C LEU A 692 13.62 -29.52 -7.55
#